data_AF-A0AAE1KXW5-F1
#
_entry.id   AF-A0AAE1KXW5-F1
#
_cell.length_a   1.000
_cell.length_b   1.000
_cell.length_c   1.000
_cell.angle_alpha   90.00
_cell.angle_beta   90.00
_cell.angle_gamma   90.00
#
_symmetry.space_group_name_H-M   'P 1'
#
loop_
_entity.id
_entity.type
_entity.pdbx_description
1 polymer ?
#
loop_
_entity_poly.entity_id
_entity_poly.type
_entity_poly.pdbx_seq_one_letter_code
_entity_poly.pdbx_strand_id
1 'polypeptide(L)'
;MDEPQLNISHLEGQLTYHSEQNGLKRFLIKTKVELRNEENCTQILSFGTPNDLPFKCVLLLGETGAGKTTVVNGVINYLYGIGFDDDYRLCVKEELVSMGPATGGERMETESQTDYISMYILYHQQGMKYECNFVVIDTPGLADTRGMQHQNSVMKHLEEFLTTDYNIDSLHCIGLVAKACTNRDFTFQKEVLNEVIILLGNNIPEITNLFATFAVEKPVVDQIVRNAGVNFMKMFEFDNGVLFAPHRLSDSVMEEDRPVLEYRWKKMQKQYGTFFTALMNAPTVSVQILKEKKLLQRSLKELKRHVEELARLLTAIETNKKKLIKYELQEARNRDWRQERRITRRNRLEVPEGFHAHNCPQCNQTCIFPCPPDKDDQNAGIIGGLAGVLGGSAAGAAATQATINSVAAATRAAASSSGVAASVGGWVTRVLGGSVAATEVVATAGIPGVLVGGMVGITIGAVAGAACGKMITQAKSCNFSNGRGDVCGERGCLHSLSQHLTEKERIVEQVNVQYEINDDLKELYDVAVSKKNDAMAKIISGRQKVILKKRQVTEDFLGIVIGTKTLARISQGLEQVDPSKLLDQVIAHVRLGHHEHIHHAVHVMNVLKKSIKKVNVCDGEDVDGNCDMIMKLMENIPHES
;
A
#
# COMPACT_ATOMS: atom_id res chain seq x y z
N MET A 1 -59.54 -26.48 23.45
CA MET A 1 -59.36 -26.96 22.07
C MET A 1 -58.19 -27.89 22.13
N ASP A 2 -58.43 -29.18 21.97
CA ASP A 2 -57.36 -30.18 21.96
C ASP A 2 -56.46 -29.95 20.74
N GLU A 3 -55.14 -29.95 20.96
CA GLU A 3 -54.17 -29.84 19.86
C GLU A 3 -54.40 -31.00 18.87
N PRO A 4 -54.49 -30.73 17.56
CA PRO A 4 -54.70 -31.77 16.58
C PRO A 4 -53.50 -32.72 16.56
N GLN A 5 -53.75 -34.02 16.76
CA GLN A 5 -52.74 -35.07 16.66
C GLN A 5 -52.18 -35.08 15.23
N LEU A 6 -50.91 -34.70 15.10
CA LEU A 6 -50.21 -34.74 13.83
C LEU A 6 -49.79 -36.19 13.56
N ASN A 7 -49.91 -36.65 12.32
CA ASN A 7 -49.36 -37.94 11.88
C ASN A 7 -47.80 -37.94 11.84
N ILE A 8 -47.20 -36.88 12.39
CA ILE A 8 -45.78 -36.64 12.51
C ILE A 8 -45.50 -36.19 13.95
N SER A 9 -45.53 -37.13 14.89
CA SER A 9 -45.23 -36.86 16.31
C SER A 9 -43.84 -36.24 16.54
N HIS A 10 -42.89 -36.45 15.63
CA HIS A 10 -41.55 -35.85 15.71
C HIS A 10 -41.50 -34.35 15.37
N LEU A 11 -42.59 -33.77 14.84
CA LEU A 11 -42.70 -32.33 14.57
C LEU A 11 -43.54 -31.59 15.63
N GLU A 12 -44.10 -32.29 16.61
CA GLU A 12 -44.86 -31.68 17.71
C GLU A 12 -43.96 -30.70 18.50
N GLY A 13 -44.48 -29.50 18.76
CA GLY A 13 -43.73 -28.39 19.38
C GLY A 13 -42.81 -27.60 18.44
N GLN A 14 -42.60 -28.06 17.20
CA GLN A 14 -41.82 -27.37 16.16
C GLN A 14 -42.70 -26.68 15.10
N LEU A 15 -44.02 -26.73 15.27
CA LEU A 15 -45.00 -26.13 14.38
C LEU A 15 -45.85 -25.10 15.12
N THR A 16 -46.25 -24.04 14.43
CA THR A 16 -47.19 -23.04 14.94
C THR A 16 -48.44 -23.06 14.07
N TYR A 17 -49.61 -23.27 14.67
CA TYR A 17 -50.87 -23.16 13.94
C TYR A 17 -51.02 -21.75 13.38
N HIS A 18 -51.36 -21.67 12.09
CA HIS A 18 -51.47 -20.39 11.39
C HIS A 18 -52.90 -20.08 10.98
N SER A 19 -53.54 -21.01 10.26
CA SER A 19 -54.88 -20.82 9.73
C SER A 19 -55.53 -22.15 9.40
N GLU A 20 -56.85 -22.16 9.27
CA GLU A 20 -57.60 -23.25 8.67
C GLU A 20 -58.52 -22.67 7.62
N GLN A 21 -58.47 -23.23 6.41
CA GLN A 21 -59.37 -22.87 5.31
C GLN A 21 -60.02 -24.14 4.81
N ASN A 22 -61.35 -24.18 4.81
CA ASN A 22 -62.13 -25.28 4.26
C ASN A 22 -61.71 -26.67 4.79
N GLY A 23 -61.43 -26.78 6.09
CA GLY A 23 -61.04 -28.03 6.76
C GLY A 23 -59.57 -28.45 6.57
N LEU A 24 -58.75 -27.62 5.91
CA LEU A 24 -57.31 -27.85 5.76
C LEU A 24 -56.53 -26.87 6.67
N LYS A 25 -55.89 -27.43 7.70
CA LYS A 25 -55.06 -26.68 8.64
C LYS A 25 -53.72 -26.33 7.99
N ARG A 26 -53.19 -25.16 8.29
CA ARG A 26 -51.86 -24.72 7.86
C ARG A 26 -51.02 -24.46 9.09
N PHE A 27 -49.85 -25.07 9.12
CA PHE A 27 -48.88 -24.89 10.19
C PHE A 27 -47.64 -24.21 9.63
N LEU A 28 -47.21 -23.16 10.31
CA LEU A 28 -45.91 -22.56 10.07
C LEU A 28 -44.83 -23.41 10.75
N ILE A 29 -43.79 -23.71 9.99
CA ILE A 29 -42.60 -24.34 10.52
C ILE A 29 -41.88 -23.33 11.41
N LYS A 30 -41.60 -23.70 12.65
CA LYS A 30 -40.86 -22.86 13.58
C LYS A 30 -39.38 -22.85 13.21
N THR A 31 -39.00 -21.90 12.37
CA THR A 31 -37.60 -21.71 11.97
C THR A 31 -36.82 -20.94 13.03
N LYS A 32 -35.58 -21.34 13.28
CA LYS A 32 -34.62 -20.53 14.02
C LYS A 32 -33.96 -19.55 13.05
N VAL A 33 -33.95 -18.26 13.41
CA VAL A 33 -33.21 -17.24 12.66
C VAL A 33 -31.74 -17.38 13.01
N GLU A 34 -30.94 -17.80 12.04
CA GLU A 34 -29.50 -17.99 12.22
C GLU A 34 -28.73 -16.71 11.89
N LEU A 35 -29.15 -16.02 10.84
CA LEU A 35 -28.61 -14.74 10.42
C LEU A 35 -29.74 -13.93 9.79
N ARG A 36 -29.78 -12.64 10.08
CA ARG A 36 -30.67 -11.70 9.40
C ARG A 36 -29.93 -10.39 9.20
N ASN A 37 -29.90 -9.93 7.96
CA ASN A 37 -29.31 -8.65 7.58
C ASN A 37 -30.41 -7.81 6.91
N GLU A 38 -30.87 -6.81 7.65
CA GLU A 38 -31.91 -5.86 7.22
C GLU A 38 -31.41 -4.98 6.05
N GLU A 39 -30.15 -4.55 6.07
CA GLU A 39 -29.55 -3.67 5.04
C GLU A 39 -29.52 -4.34 3.67
N ASN A 40 -29.14 -5.62 3.64
CA ASN A 40 -29.05 -6.41 2.41
C ASN A 40 -30.34 -7.18 2.10
N CYS A 41 -31.38 -7.05 2.93
CA CYS A 41 -32.61 -7.84 2.87
C CYS A 41 -32.31 -9.35 2.67
N THR A 42 -31.46 -9.91 3.54
CA THR A 42 -31.08 -11.33 3.49
C THR A 42 -31.33 -12.00 4.83
N GLN A 43 -31.71 -13.27 4.80
CA GLN A 43 -31.94 -14.05 6.02
C GLN A 43 -31.65 -15.53 5.83
N ILE A 44 -31.22 -16.16 6.93
CA ILE A 44 -30.94 -17.58 7.03
C ILE A 44 -31.80 -18.14 8.14
N LEU A 45 -32.61 -19.12 7.77
CA LEU A 45 -33.61 -19.75 8.61
C LEU A 45 -33.31 -21.24 8.64
N SER A 46 -33.16 -21.80 9.83
CA SER A 46 -32.90 -23.23 10.01
C SER A 46 -34.09 -23.95 10.64
N PHE A 47 -34.23 -25.22 10.30
CA PHE A 47 -35.24 -26.11 10.84
C PHE A 47 -34.67 -27.51 11.11
N GLY A 48 -35.07 -28.11 12.22
CA GLY A 48 -34.51 -29.37 12.72
C GLY A 48 -33.19 -29.18 13.47
N THR A 49 -32.67 -30.28 14.04
CA THR A 49 -31.41 -30.30 14.77
C THR A 49 -30.21 -30.36 13.82
N PRO A 50 -29.21 -29.47 13.96
CA PRO A 50 -27.99 -29.52 13.15
C PRO A 50 -27.28 -30.86 13.21
N ASN A 51 -26.73 -31.30 12.08
CA ASN A 51 -25.99 -32.55 11.93
C ASN A 51 -25.00 -32.46 10.74
N ASP A 52 -24.10 -33.43 10.64
CA ASP A 52 -23.00 -33.44 9.66
C ASP A 52 -23.36 -34.10 8.32
N LEU A 53 -24.64 -34.35 8.05
CA LEU A 53 -25.06 -34.92 6.77
C LEU A 53 -24.82 -33.94 5.60
N PRO A 54 -24.55 -34.44 4.39
CA PRO A 54 -24.27 -33.60 3.24
C PRO A 54 -25.46 -32.70 2.89
N PHE A 55 -25.18 -31.50 2.39
CA PHE A 55 -26.21 -30.56 1.94
C PHE A 55 -26.51 -30.69 0.44
N LYS A 56 -27.80 -30.62 0.08
CA LYS A 56 -28.26 -30.40 -1.30
C LYS A 56 -28.86 -29.00 -1.41
N CYS A 57 -28.22 -28.14 -2.19
CA CYS A 57 -28.57 -26.72 -2.30
C CYS A 57 -29.28 -26.39 -3.62
N VAL A 58 -30.45 -25.77 -3.52
CA VAL A 58 -31.31 -25.34 -4.63
C VAL A 58 -31.50 -23.84 -4.59
N LEU A 59 -31.17 -23.13 -5.67
CA LEU A 59 -31.43 -21.71 -5.85
C LEU A 59 -32.67 -21.51 -6.73
N LEU A 60 -33.67 -20.78 -6.24
CA LEU A 60 -34.90 -20.48 -6.99
C LEU A 60 -34.82 -19.07 -7.58
N LEU A 61 -35.06 -18.94 -8.90
CA LEU A 61 -35.09 -17.67 -9.64
C LEU A 61 -36.41 -17.56 -10.41
N GLY A 62 -36.97 -16.35 -10.53
CA GLY A 62 -38.20 -16.14 -11.30
C GLY A 62 -38.94 -14.86 -10.91
N GLU A 63 -39.94 -14.47 -11.71
CA GLU A 63 -40.72 -13.25 -11.50
C GLU A 63 -41.48 -13.25 -10.16
N THR A 64 -41.96 -12.07 -9.76
CA THR A 64 -42.94 -11.94 -8.68
C THR A 64 -44.20 -12.75 -9.01
N GLY A 65 -44.70 -13.52 -8.04
CA GLY A 65 -45.91 -14.34 -8.23
C GLY A 65 -45.74 -15.58 -9.12
N ALA A 66 -44.51 -15.95 -9.49
CA ALA A 66 -44.24 -17.21 -10.20
C ALA A 66 -44.44 -18.46 -9.31
N GLY A 67 -44.56 -18.30 -7.99
CA GLY A 67 -44.80 -19.39 -7.03
C GLY A 67 -43.54 -20.00 -6.43
N LYS A 68 -42.46 -19.21 -6.26
CA LYS A 68 -41.17 -19.68 -5.70
C LYS A 68 -41.33 -20.21 -4.27
N THR A 69 -41.86 -19.41 -3.35
CA THR A 69 -42.14 -19.85 -1.97
C THR A 69 -43.15 -21.01 -1.95
N THR A 70 -44.10 -21.05 -2.89
CA THR A 70 -45.03 -22.18 -3.00
C THR A 70 -44.31 -23.48 -3.35
N VAL A 71 -43.27 -23.42 -4.20
CA VAL A 71 -42.36 -24.57 -4.43
C VAL A 71 -41.59 -24.93 -3.15
N VAL A 72 -41.14 -23.96 -2.35
CA VAL A 72 -40.51 -24.22 -1.03
C VAL A 72 -41.47 -25.00 -0.12
N ASN A 73 -42.72 -24.56 -0.01
CA ASN A 73 -43.75 -25.25 0.77
C ASN A 73 -43.99 -26.67 0.25
N GLY A 74 -44.09 -26.85 -1.08
CA GLY A 74 -44.29 -28.17 -1.68
C GLY A 74 -43.10 -29.11 -1.47
N VAL A 75 -41.87 -28.60 -1.57
CA VAL A 75 -40.63 -29.32 -1.23
C VAL A 75 -40.68 -29.84 0.20
N ILE A 76 -41.03 -28.96 1.15
CA ILE A 76 -41.10 -29.32 2.57
C ILE A 76 -42.16 -30.40 2.82
N ASN A 77 -43.39 -30.20 2.34
CA ASN A 77 -44.46 -31.19 2.52
C ASN A 77 -44.08 -32.53 1.87
N TYR A 78 -43.40 -32.51 0.72
CA TYR A 78 -42.89 -33.72 0.09
C TYR A 78 -41.82 -34.44 0.94
N LEU A 79 -40.84 -33.70 1.45
CA LEU A 79 -39.72 -34.23 2.25
C LEU A 79 -40.19 -34.86 3.57
N TYR A 80 -41.18 -34.25 4.22
CA TYR A 80 -41.79 -34.76 5.46
C TYR A 80 -42.87 -35.83 5.23
N GLY A 81 -43.12 -36.21 3.96
CA GLY A 81 -44.04 -37.31 3.66
C GLY A 81 -45.51 -36.98 3.89
N ILE A 82 -45.89 -35.69 3.92
CA ILE A 82 -47.29 -35.26 4.02
C ILE A 82 -48.07 -35.86 2.85
N GLY A 83 -49.14 -36.55 3.17
CA GLY A 83 -50.03 -37.26 2.26
C GLY A 83 -51.22 -36.41 1.81
N PHE A 84 -51.97 -36.94 0.85
CA PHE A 84 -53.19 -36.30 0.34
C PHE A 84 -54.20 -36.14 1.47
N ASP A 85 -54.47 -37.24 2.18
CA ASP A 85 -55.48 -37.32 3.23
C ASP A 85 -55.09 -36.62 4.53
N ASP A 86 -53.86 -36.12 4.71
CA ASP A 86 -53.56 -35.35 5.92
C ASP A 86 -54.37 -34.04 5.92
N ASP A 87 -55.00 -33.71 7.05
CA ASP A 87 -55.80 -32.49 7.23
C ASP A 87 -54.97 -31.23 7.47
N TYR A 88 -53.66 -31.32 7.24
CA TYR A 88 -52.74 -30.21 7.46
C TYR A 88 -51.66 -30.08 6.39
N ARG A 89 -51.13 -28.86 6.24
CA ARG A 89 -49.98 -28.54 5.37
C ARG A 89 -48.95 -27.69 6.11
N LEU A 90 -47.69 -27.88 5.76
CA LEU A 90 -46.57 -27.11 6.30
C LEU A 90 -46.25 -25.90 5.41
N CYS A 91 -45.97 -24.75 6.03
CA CYS A 91 -45.61 -23.51 5.35
C CYS A 91 -44.37 -22.85 5.99
N VAL A 92 -43.56 -22.15 5.19
CA VAL A 92 -42.40 -21.37 5.72
C VAL A 92 -42.71 -19.91 6.01
N LYS A 93 -43.72 -19.33 5.36
CA LYS A 93 -44.11 -17.92 5.48
C LYS A 93 -45.63 -17.75 5.30
N GLU A 94 -46.12 -16.59 5.72
CA GLU A 94 -47.43 -16.05 5.38
C GLU A 94 -47.50 -15.74 3.87
N GLU A 95 -47.74 -16.75 3.04
CA GLU A 95 -48.27 -16.51 1.68
C GLU A 95 -49.79 -16.63 1.73
N LEU A 96 -50.46 -15.48 1.76
CA LEU A 96 -51.89 -15.34 1.50
C LEU A 96 -52.21 -15.90 0.11
N VAL A 97 -52.85 -17.07 0.06
CA VAL A 97 -53.68 -17.47 -1.08
C VAL A 97 -55.12 -17.10 -0.71
N SER A 98 -55.61 -16.03 -1.33
CA SER A 98 -57.02 -15.70 -1.48
C SER A 98 -57.73 -16.86 -2.17
N MET A 99 -58.73 -17.45 -1.50
CA MET A 99 -59.94 -18.01 -2.10
C MET A 99 -61.03 -18.07 -1.00
N GLY A 100 -61.70 -16.93 -0.76
CA GLY A 100 -62.82 -16.78 0.16
C GLY A 100 -63.19 -15.30 0.36
N PRO A 101 -64.48 -14.93 0.54
CA PRO A 101 -64.95 -13.57 0.36
C PRO A 101 -64.45 -12.63 1.45
N ALA A 102 -64.10 -11.42 1.03
CA ALA A 102 -63.60 -10.33 1.84
C ALA A 102 -64.48 -10.04 3.06
N THR A 103 -63.91 -10.19 4.26
CA THR A 103 -64.42 -9.56 5.47
C THR A 103 -63.30 -8.82 6.18
N GLY A 104 -63.32 -7.50 6.02
CA GLY A 104 -62.91 -6.52 7.03
C GLY A 104 -61.44 -6.51 7.43
N GLY A 105 -60.60 -5.90 6.60
CA GLY A 105 -59.27 -5.45 6.98
C GLY A 105 -58.49 -5.03 5.75
N GLU A 106 -58.30 -3.73 5.55
CA GLU A 106 -57.53 -3.16 4.45
C GLU A 106 -56.04 -3.56 4.56
N ARG A 107 -55.71 -4.76 4.08
CA ARG A 107 -54.38 -5.11 3.56
C ARG A 107 -54.60 -5.60 2.15
N MET A 108 -54.45 -4.68 1.19
CA MET A 108 -54.63 -4.96 -0.22
C MET A 108 -53.73 -6.12 -0.66
N GLU A 109 -54.26 -6.90 -1.60
CA GLU A 109 -53.80 -8.16 -2.19
C GLU A 109 -52.47 -8.06 -2.97
N THR A 110 -51.54 -7.20 -2.54
CA THR A 110 -50.29 -6.84 -3.24
C THR A 110 -49.04 -6.86 -2.35
N GLU A 111 -49.16 -7.07 -1.04
CA GLU A 111 -48.03 -6.95 -0.09
C GLU A 111 -47.23 -8.24 0.16
N SER A 112 -47.56 -9.39 -0.47
CA SER A 112 -46.76 -10.62 -0.33
C SER A 112 -45.54 -10.67 -1.27
N GLN A 113 -44.92 -9.53 -1.54
CA GLN A 113 -43.62 -9.49 -2.21
C GLN A 113 -42.55 -10.02 -1.25
N THR A 114 -41.93 -11.16 -1.58
CA THR A 114 -40.73 -11.63 -0.89
C THR A 114 -39.63 -10.58 -1.08
N ASP A 115 -39.45 -9.67 -0.13
CA ASP A 115 -38.39 -8.64 -0.20
C ASP A 115 -37.02 -9.19 0.20
N TYR A 116 -36.98 -10.33 0.89
CA TYR A 116 -35.76 -10.94 1.41
C TYR A 116 -35.28 -12.12 0.59
N ILE A 117 -33.99 -12.17 0.25
CA ILE A 117 -33.33 -13.43 -0.12
C ILE A 117 -33.30 -14.31 1.14
N SER A 118 -34.01 -15.43 1.09
CA SER A 118 -34.24 -16.31 2.24
C SER A 118 -33.64 -17.68 1.98
N MET A 119 -32.67 -18.08 2.81
CA MET A 119 -32.15 -19.44 2.83
C MET A 119 -32.87 -20.26 3.89
N TYR A 120 -33.57 -21.31 3.45
CA TYR A 120 -34.18 -22.29 4.34
C TYR A 120 -33.28 -23.52 4.42
N ILE A 121 -32.71 -23.74 5.60
CA ILE A 121 -31.88 -24.90 5.93
C ILE A 121 -32.76 -25.92 6.62
N LEU A 122 -32.96 -27.06 5.98
CA LEU A 122 -33.74 -28.17 6.48
C LEU A 122 -32.75 -29.27 6.87
N TYR A 123 -32.46 -29.38 8.16
CA TYR A 123 -31.66 -30.48 8.68
C TYR A 123 -32.47 -31.76 8.63
N HIS A 124 -31.83 -32.86 8.21
CA HIS A 124 -32.43 -34.18 8.22
C HIS A 124 -32.95 -34.52 9.62
N GLN A 125 -34.19 -34.99 9.67
CA GLN A 125 -34.86 -35.50 10.86
C GLN A 125 -35.37 -36.91 10.58
N GLN A 126 -35.52 -37.71 11.62
CA GLN A 126 -36.07 -39.06 11.50
C GLN A 126 -37.45 -39.01 10.84
N GLY A 127 -37.66 -39.82 9.81
CA GLY A 127 -38.92 -39.88 9.04
C GLY A 127 -38.93 -39.04 7.76
N MET A 128 -37.90 -38.23 7.50
CA MET A 128 -37.74 -37.58 6.19
C MET A 128 -37.37 -38.58 5.09
N LYS A 129 -37.81 -38.30 3.85
CA LYS A 129 -37.62 -39.20 2.69
C LYS A 129 -36.17 -39.43 2.25
N TYR A 130 -35.25 -38.53 2.59
CA TYR A 130 -33.84 -38.60 2.17
C TYR A 130 -32.91 -38.32 3.35
N GLU A 131 -31.81 -39.08 3.43
CA GLU A 131 -30.76 -38.97 4.45
C GLU A 131 -29.73 -37.90 4.09
N CYS A 132 -30.19 -36.66 3.87
CA CYS A 132 -29.33 -35.51 3.65
C CYS A 132 -30.01 -34.22 4.13
N ASN A 133 -29.19 -33.18 4.31
CA ASN A 133 -29.69 -31.85 4.61
C ASN A 133 -30.07 -31.13 3.31
N PHE A 134 -31.08 -30.28 3.36
CA PHE A 134 -31.50 -29.49 2.19
C PHE A 134 -31.36 -28.00 2.45
N VAL A 135 -30.93 -27.27 1.44
CA VAL A 135 -30.89 -25.81 1.44
C VAL A 135 -31.72 -25.33 0.26
N VAL A 136 -32.74 -24.52 0.52
CA VAL A 136 -33.52 -23.87 -0.53
C VAL A 136 -33.35 -22.36 -0.39
N ILE A 137 -32.75 -21.73 -1.40
CA ILE A 137 -32.56 -20.28 -1.47
C ILE A 137 -33.71 -19.71 -2.29
N ASP A 138 -34.65 -19.08 -1.61
CA ASP A 138 -35.75 -18.34 -2.20
C ASP A 138 -35.34 -16.89 -2.42
N THR A 139 -35.52 -16.39 -3.64
CA THR A 139 -35.13 -15.03 -4.02
C THR A 139 -36.37 -14.15 -4.18
N PRO A 140 -36.24 -12.82 -4.02
CA PRO A 140 -37.27 -11.88 -4.45
C PRO A 140 -37.66 -12.05 -5.92
N GLY A 141 -38.81 -11.51 -6.32
CA GLY A 141 -39.23 -11.51 -7.71
C GLY A 141 -38.25 -10.78 -8.63
N LEU A 142 -37.56 -11.54 -9.49
CA LEU A 142 -36.62 -11.02 -10.49
C LEU A 142 -37.39 -10.74 -11.79
N ALA A 143 -38.19 -9.67 -11.79
CA ALA A 143 -38.86 -9.01 -12.94
C ALA A 143 -40.03 -8.14 -12.43
N ASP A 144 -39.82 -7.42 -11.34
CA ASP A 144 -40.87 -6.56 -10.81
C ASP A 144 -40.99 -5.27 -11.65
N THR A 145 -42.14 -4.61 -11.62
CA THR A 145 -42.37 -3.30 -12.25
C THR A 145 -41.45 -2.18 -11.70
N ARG A 146 -40.61 -2.51 -10.72
CA ARG A 146 -39.63 -1.68 -10.01
C ARG A 146 -38.37 -1.37 -10.85
N GLY A 147 -38.16 -2.02 -12.00
CA GLY A 147 -37.12 -1.69 -12.97
C GLY A 147 -35.70 -2.21 -12.67
N MET A 148 -34.76 -1.89 -13.58
CA MET A 148 -33.38 -2.43 -13.62
C MET A 148 -32.54 -2.15 -12.36
N GLN A 149 -32.79 -1.04 -11.66
CA GLN A 149 -32.06 -0.70 -10.43
C GLN A 149 -32.35 -1.67 -9.29
N HIS A 150 -33.62 -2.10 -9.15
CA HIS A 150 -34.01 -3.08 -8.14
C HIS A 150 -33.35 -4.43 -8.41
N GLN A 151 -33.33 -4.87 -9.67
CA GLN A 151 -32.63 -6.09 -10.08
C GLN A 151 -31.14 -6.05 -9.74
N ASN A 152 -30.43 -4.99 -10.12
CA ASN A 152 -29.00 -4.85 -9.82
C ASN A 152 -28.73 -4.93 -8.31
N SER A 153 -29.62 -4.38 -7.49
CA SER A 153 -29.55 -4.49 -6.03
C SER A 153 -29.73 -5.94 -5.55
N VAL A 154 -30.78 -6.63 -6.03
CA VAL A 154 -31.04 -8.03 -5.66
C VAL A 154 -29.90 -8.95 -6.09
N MET A 155 -29.34 -8.74 -7.29
CA MET A 155 -28.22 -9.53 -7.80
C MET A 155 -26.93 -9.30 -7.00
N LYS A 156 -26.65 -8.04 -6.61
CA LYS A 156 -25.55 -7.71 -5.72
C LYS A 156 -25.73 -8.36 -4.33
N HIS A 157 -26.94 -8.29 -3.77
CA HIS A 157 -27.23 -8.92 -2.49
C HIS A 157 -27.13 -10.45 -2.57
N LEU A 158 -27.56 -11.06 -3.68
CA LEU A 158 -27.41 -12.49 -3.93
C LEU A 158 -25.94 -12.88 -4.02
N GLU A 159 -25.12 -12.11 -4.75
CA GLU A 159 -23.67 -12.32 -4.81
C GLU A 159 -23.04 -12.27 -3.41
N GLU A 160 -23.34 -11.22 -2.64
CA GLU A 160 -22.85 -11.07 -1.27
C GLU A 160 -23.29 -12.24 -0.39
N PHE A 161 -24.55 -12.63 -0.49
CA PHE A 161 -25.16 -13.72 0.26
C PHE A 161 -24.51 -15.07 -0.05
N LEU A 162 -24.30 -15.40 -1.33
CA LEU A 162 -23.61 -16.63 -1.74
C LEU A 162 -22.14 -16.64 -1.31
N THR A 163 -21.50 -15.47 -1.18
CA THR A 163 -20.13 -15.38 -0.65
C THR A 163 -20.03 -15.39 0.89
N THR A 164 -21.15 -15.47 1.61
CA THR A 164 -21.14 -15.49 3.08
C THR A 164 -20.63 -16.86 3.60
N ASP A 165 -19.99 -16.88 4.76
CA ASP A 165 -19.36 -18.09 5.34
C ASP A 165 -20.35 -19.07 6.01
N TYR A 166 -21.60 -19.10 5.53
CA TYR A 166 -22.67 -19.95 6.10
C TYR A 166 -22.72 -21.34 5.42
N ASN A 167 -21.57 -21.95 5.12
CA ASN A 167 -21.45 -23.32 4.59
C ASN A 167 -22.17 -23.63 3.26
N ILE A 168 -22.41 -22.64 2.39
CA ILE A 168 -22.76 -22.93 0.99
C ILE A 168 -21.48 -23.12 0.19
N ASP A 169 -21.01 -24.36 0.12
CA ASP A 169 -19.82 -24.67 -0.68
C ASP A 169 -20.17 -24.93 -2.15
N SER A 170 -21.40 -25.40 -2.41
CA SER A 170 -21.82 -25.84 -3.74
C SER A 170 -23.33 -25.78 -3.99
N LEU A 171 -23.71 -25.34 -5.18
CA LEU A 171 -25.07 -25.40 -5.72
C LEU A 171 -25.29 -26.71 -6.48
N HIS A 172 -26.47 -27.30 -6.30
CA HIS A 172 -26.87 -28.57 -6.94
C HIS A 172 -27.99 -28.38 -7.96
N CYS A 173 -28.75 -27.29 -7.86
CA CYS A 173 -29.82 -26.97 -8.81
C CYS A 173 -30.08 -25.46 -8.84
N ILE A 174 -30.30 -24.93 -10.03
CA ILE A 174 -30.91 -23.62 -10.26
C ILE A 174 -32.31 -23.88 -10.85
N GLY A 175 -33.33 -23.59 -10.06
CA GLY A 175 -34.73 -23.70 -10.46
C GLY A 175 -35.24 -22.38 -11.04
N LEU A 176 -35.44 -22.34 -12.36
CA LEU A 176 -36.17 -21.27 -13.02
C LEU A 176 -37.67 -21.49 -12.81
N VAL A 177 -38.31 -20.67 -11.98
CA VAL A 177 -39.71 -20.82 -11.61
C VAL A 177 -40.58 -19.94 -12.50
N ALA A 178 -41.53 -20.56 -13.20
CA ALA A 178 -42.47 -19.87 -14.07
C ALA A 178 -43.81 -20.59 -14.11
N LYS A 179 -44.91 -19.85 -14.31
CA LYS A 179 -46.24 -20.45 -14.44
C LYS A 179 -46.33 -21.29 -15.72
N ALA A 180 -46.87 -22.50 -15.64
CA ALA A 180 -46.97 -23.45 -16.74
C ALA A 180 -47.68 -22.90 -17.99
N CYS A 181 -48.71 -22.07 -17.79
CA CYS A 181 -49.51 -21.46 -18.84
C CYS A 181 -49.11 -20.01 -19.17
N THR A 182 -47.94 -19.53 -18.70
CA THR A 182 -47.48 -18.18 -19.04
C THR A 182 -47.20 -18.07 -20.54
N ASN A 183 -47.64 -16.98 -21.15
CA ASN A 183 -47.26 -16.57 -22.52
C ASN A 183 -46.35 -15.34 -22.52
N ARG A 184 -45.83 -14.97 -21.35
CA ARG A 184 -44.95 -13.80 -21.19
C ARG A 184 -43.59 -14.04 -21.85
N ASP A 185 -43.00 -12.96 -22.33
CA ASP A 185 -41.62 -12.95 -22.79
C ASP A 185 -40.69 -13.38 -21.65
N PHE A 186 -39.73 -14.26 -21.96
CA PHE A 186 -38.73 -14.78 -21.01
C PHE A 186 -37.36 -14.09 -21.17
N THR A 187 -37.27 -13.05 -22.02
CA THR A 187 -36.03 -12.31 -22.31
C THR A 187 -35.41 -11.71 -21.05
N PHE A 188 -36.21 -11.19 -20.12
CA PHE A 188 -35.69 -10.59 -18.90
C PHE A 188 -35.11 -11.63 -17.92
N GLN A 189 -35.81 -12.75 -17.73
CA GLN A 189 -35.38 -13.86 -16.88
C GLN A 189 -34.13 -14.52 -17.44
N LYS A 190 -33.97 -14.52 -18.77
CA LYS A 190 -32.74 -14.92 -19.43
C LYS A 190 -31.57 -14.01 -19.05
N GLU A 191 -31.76 -12.69 -19.03
CA GLU A 191 -30.71 -11.75 -18.61
C GLU A 191 -30.28 -12.03 -17.16
N VAL A 192 -31.26 -12.16 -16.25
CA VAL A 192 -31.01 -12.52 -14.84
C VAL A 192 -30.28 -13.86 -14.71
N LEU A 193 -30.72 -14.88 -15.43
CA LEU A 193 -30.06 -16.18 -15.45
C LEU A 193 -28.62 -16.04 -15.97
N ASN A 194 -28.40 -15.29 -17.05
CA ASN A 194 -27.06 -15.06 -17.58
C ASN A 194 -26.16 -14.38 -16.56
N GLU A 195 -26.65 -13.41 -15.79
CA GLU A 195 -25.89 -12.80 -14.71
C GLU A 195 -25.53 -13.82 -13.61
N VAL A 196 -26.47 -14.67 -13.18
CA VAL A 196 -26.18 -15.76 -12.24
C VAL A 196 -25.17 -16.76 -12.82
N ILE A 197 -25.28 -17.12 -14.10
CA ILE A 197 -24.32 -17.98 -14.79
C ILE A 197 -22.93 -17.34 -14.80
N ILE A 198 -22.83 -16.04 -15.09
CA ILE A 198 -21.57 -15.29 -15.09
C ILE A 198 -20.96 -15.25 -13.68
N LEU A 199 -21.77 -15.00 -12.66
CA LEU A 199 -21.35 -15.03 -11.26
C LEU A 199 -20.75 -16.38 -10.89
N LEU A 200 -21.38 -17.48 -11.32
CA LEU A 200 -21.01 -18.84 -10.92
C LEU A 200 -19.97 -19.55 -11.80
N GLY A 201 -19.53 -18.97 -12.92
CA GLY A 201 -18.44 -19.55 -13.72
C GLY A 201 -18.70 -19.81 -15.21
N ASN A 202 -19.67 -19.12 -15.82
CA ASN A 202 -19.94 -19.10 -17.26
C ASN A 202 -20.46 -20.39 -17.94
N ASN A 203 -20.67 -21.51 -17.24
CA ASN A 203 -21.37 -22.66 -17.84
C ASN A 203 -21.99 -23.61 -16.79
N ILE A 204 -23.25 -23.37 -16.43
CA ILE A 204 -24.04 -24.20 -15.51
C ILE A 204 -25.39 -24.74 -16.05
N PRO A 205 -25.63 -24.89 -17.39
CA PRO A 205 -26.87 -25.46 -17.89
C PRO A 205 -27.22 -26.80 -17.24
N GLU A 206 -26.21 -27.62 -16.92
CA GLU A 206 -26.35 -28.97 -16.35
C GLU A 206 -27.10 -29.02 -15.01
N ILE A 207 -27.05 -27.95 -14.21
CA ILE A 207 -27.80 -27.85 -12.95
C ILE A 207 -29.03 -26.94 -13.07
N THR A 208 -29.27 -26.35 -14.25
CA THR A 208 -30.38 -25.44 -14.49
C THR A 208 -31.62 -26.21 -14.94
N ASN A 209 -32.73 -26.04 -14.23
CA ASN A 209 -33.99 -26.73 -14.48
C ASN A 209 -35.16 -25.74 -14.50
N LEU A 210 -36.22 -26.07 -15.25
CA LEU A 210 -37.45 -25.28 -15.32
C LEU A 210 -38.50 -25.85 -14.38
N PHE A 211 -38.98 -25.06 -13.43
CA PHE A 211 -40.04 -25.42 -12.50
C PHE A 211 -41.35 -24.76 -12.96
N ALA A 212 -42.15 -25.53 -13.68
CA ALA A 212 -43.43 -25.10 -14.22
C ALA A 212 -44.51 -25.19 -13.12
N THR A 213 -44.85 -24.06 -12.50
CA THR A 213 -45.85 -23.98 -11.44
C THR A 213 -47.27 -23.88 -12.00
N PHE A 214 -48.28 -24.27 -11.21
CA PHE A 214 -49.69 -24.29 -11.65
C PHE A 214 -49.91 -25.16 -12.90
N ALA A 215 -49.16 -26.26 -13.01
CA ALA A 215 -49.19 -27.18 -14.15
C ALA A 215 -50.40 -28.13 -14.12
N VAL A 216 -51.59 -27.59 -14.44
CA VAL A 216 -52.84 -28.35 -14.51
C VAL A 216 -53.00 -29.04 -15.88
N GLU A 217 -52.58 -28.36 -16.96
CA GLU A 217 -52.65 -28.84 -18.34
C GLU A 217 -51.25 -28.93 -18.99
N LYS A 218 -51.17 -29.18 -20.30
CA LYS A 218 -49.91 -29.25 -21.04
C LYS A 218 -49.19 -27.89 -20.96
N PRO A 219 -48.03 -27.79 -20.29
CA PRO A 219 -47.32 -26.53 -20.12
C PRO A 219 -46.84 -25.97 -21.47
N VAL A 220 -47.12 -24.71 -21.75
CA VAL A 220 -46.60 -23.97 -22.92
C VAL A 220 -45.26 -23.29 -22.61
N VAL A 221 -44.94 -23.14 -21.32
CA VAL A 221 -43.73 -22.45 -20.84
C VAL A 221 -42.43 -23.07 -21.34
N ASP A 222 -42.36 -24.39 -21.53
CA ASP A 222 -41.17 -25.06 -22.08
C ASP A 222 -40.76 -24.46 -23.43
N GLN A 223 -41.73 -24.29 -24.34
CA GLN A 223 -41.46 -23.76 -25.68
C GLN A 223 -41.12 -22.28 -25.64
N ILE A 224 -41.72 -21.50 -24.74
CA ILE A 224 -41.46 -20.07 -24.59
C ILE A 224 -40.04 -19.83 -24.08
N VAL A 225 -39.63 -20.54 -23.03
CA VAL A 225 -38.29 -20.43 -22.44
C VAL A 225 -37.22 -20.84 -23.47
N ARG A 226 -37.47 -21.92 -24.23
CA ARG A 226 -36.56 -22.34 -25.31
C ARG A 226 -36.49 -21.33 -26.46
N ASN A 227 -37.63 -20.76 -26.87
CA ASN A 227 -37.67 -19.74 -27.93
C ASN A 227 -36.96 -18.45 -27.52
N ALA A 228 -36.95 -18.09 -26.23
CA ALA A 228 -36.14 -17.00 -25.71
C ALA A 228 -34.63 -17.31 -25.73
N GLY A 229 -34.24 -18.56 -26.00
CA GLY A 229 -32.85 -19.01 -26.05
C GLY A 229 -32.27 -19.32 -24.66
N VAL A 230 -33.10 -19.78 -23.72
CA VAL A 230 -32.65 -20.27 -22.41
C VAL A 230 -32.51 -21.79 -22.45
N ASN A 231 -31.32 -22.27 -22.06
CA ASN A 231 -31.03 -23.69 -21.94
C ASN A 231 -31.27 -24.17 -20.51
N PHE A 232 -31.99 -25.28 -20.38
CA PHE A 232 -32.20 -25.99 -19.12
C PHE A 232 -32.27 -27.49 -19.39
N MET A 233 -31.86 -28.30 -18.41
CA MET A 233 -31.76 -29.75 -18.55
C MET A 233 -33.13 -30.42 -18.57
N LYS A 234 -33.98 -30.08 -17.60
CA LYS A 234 -35.27 -30.72 -17.42
C LYS A 234 -36.32 -29.75 -16.92
N MET A 235 -37.55 -29.98 -17.35
CA MET A 235 -38.73 -29.34 -16.78
C MET A 235 -39.39 -30.26 -15.76
N PHE A 236 -39.77 -29.68 -14.61
CA PHE A 236 -40.58 -30.33 -13.59
C PHE A 236 -41.91 -29.58 -13.47
N GLU A 237 -43.00 -30.32 -13.52
CA GLU A 237 -44.37 -29.79 -13.44
C GLU A 237 -44.85 -29.85 -11.99
N PHE A 238 -45.08 -28.69 -11.38
CA PHE A 238 -45.59 -28.56 -10.02
C PHE A 238 -47.00 -27.98 -10.03
N ASP A 239 -47.98 -28.84 -9.77
CA ASP A 239 -49.37 -28.41 -9.57
C ASP A 239 -49.56 -27.85 -8.16
N ASN A 240 -49.09 -26.62 -7.95
CA ASN A 240 -49.18 -25.95 -6.66
C ASN A 240 -50.63 -25.73 -6.18
N GLY A 241 -51.62 -25.81 -7.09
CA GLY A 241 -53.03 -25.63 -6.74
C GLY A 241 -53.56 -26.76 -5.85
N VAL A 242 -53.12 -28.00 -6.07
CA VAL A 242 -53.56 -29.16 -5.27
C VAL A 242 -52.92 -29.20 -3.88
N LEU A 243 -51.80 -28.48 -3.66
CA LEU A 243 -51.09 -28.47 -2.39
C LEU A 243 -51.97 -27.97 -1.24
N PHE A 244 -52.79 -26.94 -1.50
CA PHE A 244 -53.67 -26.30 -0.53
C PHE A 244 -55.16 -26.43 -0.87
N ALA A 245 -55.52 -27.31 -1.81
CA ALA A 245 -56.91 -27.55 -2.16
C ALA A 245 -57.62 -28.27 -0.99
N PRO A 246 -58.82 -27.80 -0.59
CA PRO A 246 -59.61 -28.49 0.42
C PRO A 246 -60.16 -29.81 -0.13
N HIS A 247 -60.05 -30.88 0.64
CA HIS A 247 -60.40 -32.24 0.21
C HIS A 247 -61.19 -33.06 1.25
N ARG A 248 -61.59 -32.44 2.38
CA ARG A 248 -62.22 -33.13 3.54
C ARG A 248 -63.58 -32.59 3.99
N LEU A 249 -64.25 -31.69 3.25
CA LEU A 249 -65.58 -31.21 3.63
C LEU A 249 -66.70 -32.17 3.19
N SER A 250 -67.71 -32.33 4.06
CA SER A 250 -68.90 -33.18 3.89
C SER A 250 -69.99 -32.56 3.01
N ASP A 251 -69.70 -31.49 2.27
CA ASP A 251 -70.66 -30.92 1.33
C ASP A 251 -70.60 -31.71 0.03
N SER A 252 -71.76 -32.20 -0.39
CA SER A 252 -72.02 -32.99 -1.63
C SER A 252 -71.34 -32.48 -2.91
N VAL A 253 -70.86 -31.24 -2.96
CA VAL A 253 -70.15 -30.62 -4.09
C VAL A 253 -68.69 -31.06 -4.19
N MET A 254 -68.02 -31.41 -3.08
CA MET A 254 -66.59 -31.76 -3.07
C MET A 254 -66.31 -33.25 -3.25
N GLU A 255 -67.34 -34.10 -3.14
CA GLU A 255 -67.21 -35.55 -3.30
C GLU A 255 -66.93 -35.93 -4.77
N GLU A 256 -67.49 -35.18 -5.73
CA GLU A 256 -67.23 -35.35 -7.16
C GLU A 256 -65.82 -34.91 -7.58
N ASP A 257 -65.26 -33.89 -6.92
CA ASP A 257 -63.93 -33.34 -7.23
C ASP A 257 -62.78 -34.10 -6.55
N ARG A 258 -63.05 -34.85 -5.47
CA ARG A 258 -62.01 -35.57 -4.71
C ARG A 258 -61.17 -36.53 -5.58
N PRO A 259 -61.73 -37.35 -6.48
CA PRO A 259 -60.93 -38.19 -7.37
C PRO A 259 -59.97 -37.40 -8.27
N VAL A 260 -60.40 -36.21 -8.73
CA VAL A 260 -59.58 -35.32 -9.55
C VAL A 260 -58.44 -34.71 -8.72
N LEU A 261 -58.74 -34.25 -7.51
CA LEU A 261 -57.75 -33.72 -6.58
C LEU A 261 -56.73 -34.79 -6.17
N GLU A 262 -57.18 -36.01 -5.89
CA GLU A 262 -56.29 -37.13 -5.54
C GLU A 262 -55.37 -37.49 -6.73
N TYR A 263 -55.91 -37.52 -7.94
CA TYR A 263 -55.11 -37.73 -9.16
C TYR A 263 -54.06 -36.64 -9.34
N ARG A 264 -54.44 -35.37 -9.21
CA ARG A 264 -53.53 -34.21 -9.31
C ARG A 264 -52.45 -34.27 -8.24
N TRP A 265 -52.80 -34.65 -7.01
CA TRP A 265 -51.85 -34.85 -5.92
C TRP A 265 -50.84 -35.96 -6.24
N LYS A 266 -51.30 -37.13 -6.70
CA LYS A 266 -50.42 -38.24 -7.10
C LYS A 266 -49.47 -37.82 -8.23
N LYS A 267 -49.98 -37.07 -9.23
CA LYS A 267 -49.15 -36.51 -10.30
C LYS A 267 -48.07 -35.58 -9.74
N MET A 268 -48.45 -34.64 -8.87
CA MET A 268 -47.52 -33.71 -8.21
C MET A 268 -46.45 -34.44 -7.38
N GLN A 269 -46.84 -35.41 -6.54
CA GLN A 269 -45.91 -36.22 -5.73
C GLN A 269 -44.91 -36.99 -6.61
N LYS A 270 -45.37 -37.56 -7.72
CA LYS A 270 -44.48 -38.23 -8.70
C LYS A 270 -43.47 -37.26 -9.31
N GLN A 271 -43.89 -36.03 -9.60
CA GLN A 271 -42.99 -34.99 -10.14
C GLN A 271 -41.94 -34.58 -9.11
N TYR A 272 -42.31 -34.36 -7.84
CA TYR A 272 -41.34 -34.16 -6.77
C TYR A 272 -40.37 -35.33 -6.61
N GLY A 273 -40.85 -36.58 -6.65
CA GLY A 273 -39.96 -37.75 -6.61
C GLY A 273 -38.98 -37.80 -7.78
N THR A 274 -39.43 -37.44 -8.98
CA THR A 274 -38.57 -37.33 -10.16
C THR A 274 -37.55 -36.20 -10.00
N PHE A 275 -37.95 -35.06 -9.45
CA PHE A 275 -37.07 -33.93 -9.15
C PHE A 275 -35.99 -34.30 -8.13
N PHE A 276 -36.36 -34.85 -6.98
CA PHE A 276 -35.38 -35.23 -5.97
C PHE A 276 -34.45 -36.35 -6.45
N THR A 277 -34.95 -37.30 -7.25
CA THR A 277 -34.07 -38.29 -7.89
C THR A 277 -33.02 -37.63 -8.78
N ALA A 278 -33.40 -36.61 -9.55
CA ALA A 278 -32.45 -35.83 -10.33
C ALA A 278 -31.49 -35.02 -9.45
N LEU A 279 -31.99 -34.34 -8.41
CA LEU A 279 -31.20 -33.53 -7.48
C LEU A 279 -30.13 -34.34 -6.73
N MET A 280 -30.46 -35.56 -6.31
CA MET A 280 -29.52 -36.44 -5.61
C MET A 280 -28.34 -36.85 -6.50
N ASN A 281 -28.57 -36.96 -7.81
CA ASN A 281 -27.57 -37.35 -8.81
C ASN A 281 -26.98 -36.16 -9.60
N ALA A 282 -27.38 -34.93 -9.28
CA ALA A 282 -26.95 -33.75 -10.04
C ALA A 282 -25.46 -33.45 -9.84
N PRO A 283 -24.76 -32.96 -10.87
CA PRO A 283 -23.44 -32.37 -10.70
C PRO A 283 -23.54 -31.14 -9.79
N THR A 284 -22.39 -30.68 -9.28
CA THR A 284 -22.33 -29.54 -8.38
C THR A 284 -21.50 -28.41 -8.96
N VAL A 285 -21.92 -27.18 -8.67
CA VAL A 285 -21.17 -25.97 -9.02
C VAL A 285 -20.69 -25.35 -7.72
N SER A 286 -19.37 -25.23 -7.58
CA SER A 286 -18.80 -24.66 -6.37
C SER A 286 -19.01 -23.15 -6.30
N VAL A 287 -19.55 -22.68 -5.17
CA VAL A 287 -19.65 -21.24 -4.89
C VAL A 287 -18.28 -20.64 -4.54
N GLN A 288 -17.27 -21.49 -4.28
CA GLN A 288 -15.89 -21.05 -4.07
C GLN A 288 -15.33 -20.30 -5.29
N ILE A 289 -15.80 -20.62 -6.51
CA ILE A 289 -15.45 -19.88 -7.73
C ILE A 289 -15.78 -18.40 -7.56
N LEU A 290 -16.97 -18.09 -7.02
CA LEU A 290 -17.40 -16.72 -6.79
C LEU A 290 -16.56 -16.03 -5.70
N LYS A 291 -16.29 -16.73 -4.60
CA LYS A 291 -15.41 -16.22 -3.52
C LYS A 291 -14.02 -15.87 -4.05
N GLU A 292 -13.44 -16.76 -4.85
CA GLU A 292 -12.10 -16.58 -5.44
C GLU A 292 -12.07 -15.43 -6.46
N LYS A 293 -13.09 -15.31 -7.33
CA LYS A 293 -13.23 -14.17 -8.24
C LYS A 293 -13.26 -12.83 -7.50
N LYS A 294 -14.04 -12.76 -6.41
CA LYS A 294 -14.17 -11.55 -5.60
C LYS A 294 -12.87 -11.18 -4.91
N LEU A 295 -12.14 -12.18 -4.41
CA LEU A 295 -10.80 -12.00 -3.88
C LEU A 295 -9.85 -11.46 -4.97
N LEU A 296 -9.83 -12.08 -6.15
CA LEU A 296 -9.00 -11.66 -7.28
C LEU A 296 -9.30 -10.21 -7.72
N GLN A 297 -10.57 -9.83 -7.79
CA GLN A 297 -10.98 -8.46 -8.13
C GLN A 297 -10.52 -7.44 -7.08
N ARG A 298 -10.60 -7.77 -5.79
CA ARG A 298 -10.09 -6.92 -4.70
C ARG A 298 -8.57 -6.76 -4.80
N SER A 299 -7.84 -7.86 -4.99
CA SER A 299 -6.39 -7.85 -5.16
C SER A 299 -5.97 -7.04 -6.40
N LEU A 300 -6.72 -7.12 -7.51
CA LEU A 300 -6.46 -6.31 -8.70
C LEU A 300 -6.66 -4.81 -8.44
N LYS A 301 -7.72 -4.45 -7.71
CA LYS A 301 -7.99 -3.06 -7.31
C LYS A 301 -6.89 -2.52 -6.40
N GLU A 302 -6.39 -3.34 -5.49
CA GLU A 302 -5.32 -2.98 -4.56
C GLU A 302 -3.97 -2.83 -5.27
N LEU A 303 -3.62 -3.79 -6.13
CA LEU A 303 -2.43 -3.71 -7.00
C LEU A 303 -2.44 -2.40 -7.78
N LYS A 304 -3.57 -2.06 -8.39
CA LYS A 304 -3.75 -0.81 -9.14
C LYS A 304 -3.43 0.41 -8.27
N ARG A 305 -3.99 0.48 -7.06
CA ARG A 305 -3.73 1.57 -6.10
C ARG A 305 -2.24 1.67 -5.75
N HIS A 306 -1.60 0.54 -5.45
CA HIS A 306 -0.19 0.51 -5.10
C HIS A 306 0.73 0.91 -6.26
N VAL A 307 0.40 0.54 -7.49
CA VAL A 307 1.15 0.97 -8.67
C VAL A 307 1.01 2.49 -8.91
N GLU A 308 -0.18 3.05 -8.73
CA GLU A 308 -0.39 4.51 -8.82
C GLU A 308 0.42 5.27 -7.76
N GLU A 309 0.47 4.76 -6.52
CA GLU A 309 1.30 5.32 -5.46
C GLU A 309 2.79 5.23 -5.76
N LEU A 310 3.24 4.08 -6.30
CA LEU A 310 4.62 3.90 -6.74
C LEU A 310 5.00 4.94 -7.82
N ALA A 311 4.13 5.17 -8.80
CA ALA A 311 4.35 6.16 -9.85
C ALA A 311 4.46 7.59 -9.27
N ARG A 312 3.61 7.95 -8.30
CA ARG A 312 3.68 9.25 -7.60
C ARG A 312 5.00 9.42 -6.83
N LEU A 313 5.44 8.39 -6.10
CA LEU A 313 6.70 8.42 -5.35
C LEU A 313 7.92 8.61 -6.27
N LEU A 314 7.96 7.91 -7.40
CA LEU A 314 9.03 8.03 -8.39
C LEU A 314 9.08 9.44 -8.99
N THR A 315 7.93 9.97 -9.39
CA THR A 315 7.79 11.34 -9.91
C THR A 315 8.26 12.40 -8.90
N ALA A 316 7.94 12.20 -7.61
CA ALA A 316 8.38 13.09 -6.54
C ALA A 316 9.91 13.05 -6.35
N ILE A 317 10.52 11.87 -6.47
CA ILE A 317 11.99 11.73 -6.40
C ILE A 317 12.64 12.45 -7.57
N GLU A 318 12.18 12.27 -8.81
CA GLU A 318 12.73 12.96 -9.98
C GLU A 318 12.59 14.48 -9.87
N THR A 319 11.44 14.95 -9.37
CA THR A 319 11.22 16.37 -9.09
C THR A 319 12.22 16.89 -8.07
N ASN A 320 12.48 16.14 -7.00
CA ASN A 320 13.47 16.52 -5.99
C ASN A 320 14.91 16.42 -6.51
N LYS A 321 15.23 15.49 -7.41
CA LYS A 321 16.53 15.46 -8.12
C LYS A 321 16.74 16.73 -8.96
N LYS A 322 15.74 17.17 -9.71
CA LYS A 322 15.78 18.43 -10.47
C LYS A 322 16.00 19.63 -9.54
N LYS A 323 15.34 19.66 -8.37
CA LYS A 323 15.55 20.70 -7.34
C LYS A 323 16.95 20.65 -6.73
N LEU A 324 17.48 19.46 -6.46
CA LEU A 324 18.82 19.27 -5.92
C LEU A 324 19.87 19.91 -6.84
N ILE A 325 19.84 19.60 -8.14
CA ILE A 325 20.74 20.17 -9.15
C ILE A 325 20.60 21.71 -9.17
N LYS A 326 19.37 22.24 -9.11
CA LYS A 326 19.13 23.69 -9.05
C LYS A 326 19.80 24.32 -7.82
N TYR A 327 19.71 23.70 -6.65
CA TYR A 327 20.29 24.22 -5.42
C TYR A 327 21.82 24.06 -5.37
N GLU A 328 22.39 23.01 -5.96
CA GLU A 328 23.84 22.86 -6.14
C GLU A 328 24.41 23.98 -7.02
N LEU A 329 23.72 24.34 -8.10
CA LEU A 329 24.11 25.48 -8.95
C LEU A 329 24.01 26.82 -8.20
N GLN A 330 23.00 27.01 -7.34
CA GLN A 330 22.87 28.22 -6.53
C GLN A 330 23.96 28.31 -5.46
N GLU A 331 24.27 27.20 -4.79
CA GLU A 331 25.40 27.11 -3.86
C GLU A 331 26.69 27.49 -4.57
N ALA A 332 26.98 26.89 -5.73
CA ALA A 332 28.20 27.16 -6.50
C ALA A 332 28.33 28.63 -6.93
N ARG A 333 27.23 29.26 -7.35
CA ARG A 333 27.20 30.69 -7.74
C ARG A 333 27.49 31.64 -6.58
N ASN A 334 27.16 31.25 -5.36
CA ASN A 334 27.29 32.11 -4.19
C ASN A 334 28.50 31.74 -3.32
N ARG A 335 29.46 30.92 -3.82
CA ARG A 335 30.61 30.45 -3.04
C ARG A 335 31.56 31.54 -2.58
N ASP A 336 31.64 32.64 -3.32
CA ASP A 336 32.61 33.73 -3.08
C ASP A 336 32.09 34.76 -2.05
N TRP A 337 31.29 34.32 -1.08
CA TRP A 337 30.77 35.16 0.01
C TRP A 337 31.86 35.59 1.01
N ARG A 338 33.03 34.94 1.00
CA ARG A 338 34.19 35.28 1.82
C ARG A 338 35.39 35.66 0.94
N GLN A 339 35.89 36.88 1.11
CA GLN A 339 37.04 37.37 0.36
C GLN A 339 38.22 37.69 1.28
N GLU A 340 39.43 37.35 0.84
CA GLU A 340 40.66 37.70 1.54
C GLU A 340 41.14 39.08 1.12
N ARG A 341 41.22 40.01 2.08
CA ARG A 341 41.82 41.34 1.88
C ARG A 341 43.15 41.40 2.62
N ARG A 342 44.24 41.52 1.87
CA ARG A 342 45.59 41.73 2.44
C ARG A 342 45.79 43.20 2.76
N ILE A 343 45.92 43.52 4.05
CA ILE A 343 46.20 44.87 4.52
C ILE A 343 47.62 44.92 5.05
N THR A 344 48.47 45.66 4.36
CA THR A 344 49.84 45.90 4.78
C THR A 344 49.88 47.10 5.72
N ARG A 345 50.33 46.92 6.97
CA ARG A 345 50.54 47.99 7.94
C ARG A 345 52.01 48.06 8.33
N ARG A 346 52.54 49.27 8.41
CA ARG A 346 53.89 49.51 8.94
C ARG A 346 53.77 49.88 10.41
N ASN A 347 54.31 49.04 11.28
CA ASN A 347 54.25 49.22 12.73
C ASN A 347 55.66 49.51 13.26
N ARG A 348 55.75 50.41 14.24
CA ARG A 348 56.97 50.65 15.02
C ARG A 348 57.00 49.64 16.16
N LEU A 349 58.09 48.89 16.28
CA LEU A 349 58.31 47.88 17.30
C LEU A 349 59.57 48.26 18.08
N GLU A 350 59.49 48.24 19.40
CA GLU A 350 60.67 48.46 20.24
C GLU A 350 61.79 47.49 19.89
N VAL A 351 63.00 48.02 19.83
CA VAL A 351 64.21 47.24 19.61
C VAL A 351 64.73 46.67 20.93
N PRO A 352 65.42 45.53 20.92
CA PRO A 352 66.01 44.97 22.13
C PRO A 352 66.93 45.96 22.85
N GLU A 353 66.97 45.88 24.19
CA GLU A 353 67.74 46.79 25.03
C GLU A 353 69.22 46.83 24.63
N GLY A 354 69.76 48.04 24.46
CA GLY A 354 71.12 48.27 23.97
C GLY A 354 71.25 48.45 22.45
N PHE A 355 70.22 48.16 21.65
CA PHE A 355 70.25 48.36 20.19
C PHE A 355 69.46 49.61 19.76
N HIS A 356 69.72 50.08 18.55
CA HIS A 356 68.90 51.09 17.88
C HIS A 356 68.70 50.78 16.38
N ALA A 357 67.72 51.44 15.78
CA ALA A 357 67.41 51.33 14.36
C ALA A 357 67.55 52.70 13.68
N HIS A 358 68.02 52.70 12.42
CA HIS A 358 68.01 53.91 11.59
C HIS A 358 66.78 53.89 10.69
N ASN A 359 65.82 54.75 11.03
CA ASN A 359 64.56 54.88 10.31
C ASN A 359 64.62 56.07 9.37
N CYS A 360 64.25 55.86 8.11
CA CYS A 360 64.11 56.94 7.15
C CYS A 360 62.72 57.59 7.33
N PRO A 361 62.62 58.88 7.71
CA PRO A 361 61.31 59.54 7.83
C PRO A 361 60.60 59.66 6.49
N GLN A 362 61.36 59.82 5.40
CA GLN A 362 60.84 60.01 4.04
C GLN A 362 60.34 58.68 3.44
N CYS A 363 61.08 57.58 3.61
CA CYS A 363 60.64 56.26 3.13
C CYS A 363 59.68 55.56 4.11
N ASN A 364 59.55 56.06 5.35
CA ASN A 364 58.81 55.46 6.45
C ASN A 364 59.13 53.95 6.61
N GLN A 365 60.41 53.62 6.71
CA GLN A 365 60.93 52.25 6.89
C GLN A 365 62.26 52.24 7.64
N THR A 366 62.57 51.12 8.29
CA THR A 366 63.90 50.89 8.87
C THR A 366 64.86 50.47 7.78
N CYS A 367 65.92 51.26 7.59
CA CYS A 367 66.96 50.97 6.61
C CYS A 367 68.10 50.15 7.22
N ILE A 368 68.44 50.40 8.49
CA ILE A 368 69.52 49.69 9.20
C ILE A 368 69.02 49.20 10.56
N PHE A 369 69.10 47.90 10.80
CA PHE A 369 68.84 47.24 12.09
C PHE A 369 69.38 45.80 12.08
N PRO A 370 70.02 45.30 13.15
CA PRO A 370 70.32 45.98 14.42
C PRO A 370 71.61 46.81 14.37
N CYS A 371 71.61 48.07 14.85
CA CYS A 371 72.87 48.78 15.18
C CYS A 371 73.17 48.65 16.69
N PRO A 372 74.39 48.23 17.08
CA PRO A 372 74.84 48.15 18.47
C PRO A 372 75.06 49.54 19.11
N PRO A 373 75.16 49.64 20.46
CA PRO A 373 75.31 50.93 21.13
C PRO A 373 76.66 51.58 20.83
N ASP A 374 76.71 52.92 20.86
CA ASP A 374 77.94 53.68 20.65
C ASP A 374 78.94 53.41 21.78
N LYS A 375 80.20 53.19 21.41
CA LYS A 375 81.28 52.80 22.32
C LYS A 375 81.77 53.99 23.13
N ASP A 376 81.00 54.47 24.10
CA ASP A 376 81.50 55.41 25.12
C ASP A 376 81.06 55.09 26.56
N ASP A 377 80.36 53.97 26.80
CA ASP A 377 80.21 53.41 28.16
C ASP A 377 81.26 52.31 28.39
N GLN A 378 82.15 52.55 29.35
CA GLN A 378 83.10 51.57 29.88
C GLN A 378 82.35 50.45 30.62
N ASN A 379 81.75 49.53 29.87
CA ASN A 379 81.46 48.16 30.30
C ASN A 379 81.33 47.20 29.09
N ALA A 380 82.06 47.48 28.02
CA ALA A 380 82.27 46.59 26.87
C ALA A 380 83.22 45.42 27.22
N GLY A 381 82.97 44.76 28.35
CA GLY A 381 83.83 43.74 28.95
C GLY A 381 83.13 42.43 29.32
N ILE A 382 81.88 42.17 28.93
CA ILE A 382 81.25 40.83 29.05
C ILE A 382 80.25 40.60 27.90
N ILE A 383 80.71 40.54 26.65
CA ILE A 383 79.91 39.99 25.52
C ILE A 383 80.79 39.02 24.70
N GLY A 384 81.41 38.07 25.40
CA GLY A 384 82.18 36.96 24.81
C GLY A 384 81.92 35.60 25.43
N GLY A 385 80.99 35.47 26.39
CA GLY A 385 80.87 34.29 27.26
C GLY A 385 79.46 33.73 27.47
N LEU A 386 78.47 34.05 26.64
CA LEU A 386 77.12 33.43 26.66
C LEU A 386 76.72 32.86 25.29
N ALA A 387 77.71 32.34 24.56
CA ALA A 387 77.49 31.46 23.41
C ALA A 387 77.42 29.97 23.80
N GLY A 388 77.32 29.65 25.10
CA GLY A 388 77.13 28.30 25.59
C GLY A 388 76.33 28.32 26.88
N VAL A 389 75.26 27.52 26.91
CA VAL A 389 74.39 27.24 28.07
C VAL A 389 73.30 28.29 28.34
N LEU A 390 72.08 27.93 27.89
CA LEU A 390 70.70 28.30 28.28
C LEU A 390 69.88 28.24 26.95
N GLY A 391 69.29 27.13 26.53
CA GLY A 391 68.67 26.10 27.36
C GLY A 391 67.42 26.67 28.04
N GLY A 392 66.31 26.75 27.30
CA GLY A 392 64.97 26.89 27.87
C GLY A 392 64.45 28.31 28.12
N SER A 393 63.29 28.58 27.53
CA SER A 393 62.15 29.31 28.10
C SER A 393 62.33 30.74 28.64
N ALA A 394 61.49 31.63 28.09
CA ALA A 394 60.81 32.76 28.74
C ALA A 394 60.96 34.13 28.04
N ALA A 395 60.75 34.20 26.73
CA ALA A 395 60.38 35.45 26.05
C ALA A 395 59.41 35.24 24.86
N GLY A 396 58.70 34.10 24.84
CA GLY A 396 57.65 33.77 23.87
C GLY A 396 56.27 33.56 24.50
N ALA A 397 56.11 33.83 25.81
CA ALA A 397 54.92 33.48 26.58
C ALA A 397 53.98 34.67 26.90
N ALA A 398 54.40 35.92 26.68
CA ALA A 398 53.54 37.08 26.98
C ALA A 398 52.63 37.50 25.81
N ALA A 399 52.95 37.12 24.56
CA ALA A 399 52.10 37.39 23.40
C ALA A 399 51.13 36.23 23.05
N THR A 400 51.21 35.11 23.76
CA THR A 400 50.37 33.91 23.54
C THR A 400 49.23 33.77 24.55
N GLN A 401 49.29 34.42 25.72
CA GLN A 401 48.23 34.30 26.73
C GLN A 401 46.97 35.15 26.42
N ALA A 402 47.10 36.21 25.61
CA ALA A 402 45.96 37.02 25.16
C ALA A 402 45.18 36.36 24.00
N THR A 403 45.80 35.44 23.26
CA THR A 403 45.17 34.71 22.14
C THR A 403 44.52 33.40 22.60
N ILE A 404 44.95 32.83 23.73
CA ILE A 404 44.36 31.60 24.29
C ILE A 404 43.01 31.88 25.00
N ASN A 405 42.86 33.04 25.65
CA ASN A 405 41.60 33.39 26.32
C ASN A 405 40.45 33.76 25.34
N SER A 406 40.76 34.18 24.11
CA SER A 406 39.76 34.44 23.05
C SER A 406 39.34 33.15 22.32
N VAL A 407 40.21 32.15 22.23
CA VAL A 407 39.88 30.83 21.66
C VAL A 407 39.15 29.93 22.66
N ALA A 408 39.46 29.99 23.96
CA ALA A 408 38.75 29.26 25.02
C ALA A 408 37.34 29.81 25.37
N ALA A 409 37.03 31.05 24.97
CA ALA A 409 35.69 31.63 25.05
C ALA A 409 34.82 31.21 23.85
N ALA A 410 35.42 31.09 22.65
CA ALA A 410 34.73 30.63 21.45
C ALA A 410 34.41 29.13 21.47
N THR A 411 35.22 28.30 22.15
CA THR A 411 34.99 26.85 22.26
C THR A 411 33.97 26.45 23.33
N ARG A 412 33.67 27.31 24.33
CA ARG A 412 32.59 27.06 25.30
C ARG A 412 31.20 27.42 24.79
N ALA A 413 31.09 28.24 23.73
CA ALA A 413 29.83 28.54 23.07
C ALA A 413 29.40 27.46 22.05
N ALA A 414 30.31 26.59 21.62
CA ALA A 414 30.02 25.53 20.64
C ALA A 414 29.66 24.17 21.27
N ALA A 415 29.71 24.04 22.60
CA ALA A 415 29.46 22.78 23.32
C ALA A 415 28.01 22.62 23.84
N SER A 416 27.07 23.50 23.46
CA SER A 416 25.67 23.46 23.92
C SER A 416 24.62 23.13 22.86
N SER A 417 25.01 22.59 21.70
CA SER A 417 24.04 21.96 20.79
C SER A 417 24.49 20.57 20.36
N SER A 418 23.86 19.59 20.99
CA SER A 418 23.93 18.17 20.69
C SER A 418 23.34 17.85 19.31
N GLY A 419 23.91 16.87 18.61
CA GLY A 419 23.13 16.08 17.65
C GLY A 419 23.84 15.58 16.40
N VAL A 420 24.42 14.38 16.52
CA VAL A 420 24.51 13.34 15.47
C VAL A 420 25.47 13.57 14.30
N ALA A 421 26.59 12.84 14.36
CA ALA A 421 27.39 12.46 13.19
C ALA A 421 26.90 11.12 12.62
N ALA A 422 26.77 11.00 11.30
CA ALA A 422 27.21 9.82 10.52
C ALA A 422 26.88 9.95 9.02
N SER A 423 27.86 9.57 8.18
CA SER A 423 27.83 9.34 6.72
C SER A 423 27.68 10.62 5.88
N VAL A 424 28.52 10.95 4.90
CA VAL A 424 29.10 10.24 3.74
C VAL A 424 30.29 11.11 3.29
N GLY A 425 31.49 10.67 2.89
CA GLY A 425 31.87 9.44 2.20
C GLY A 425 32.08 9.69 0.70
N GLY A 426 33.16 10.41 0.32
CA GLY A 426 33.72 10.40 -1.04
C GLY A 426 33.26 11.51 -2.02
N TRP A 427 34.09 11.76 -3.05
CA TRP A 427 34.04 12.76 -4.15
C TRP A 427 34.82 14.06 -3.82
N VAL A 428 35.94 14.46 -4.45
CA VAL A 428 36.62 14.09 -5.71
C VAL A 428 38.12 14.43 -5.60
N THR A 429 38.97 13.50 -6.03
CA THR A 429 40.39 13.71 -6.36
C THR A 429 40.52 14.04 -7.85
N ARG A 430 41.11 15.19 -8.19
CA ARG A 430 42.10 15.42 -9.29
C ARG A 430 42.13 16.90 -9.65
N VAL A 431 43.27 17.55 -9.45
CA VAL A 431 44.06 18.27 -10.47
C VAL A 431 45.48 18.46 -9.88
N LEU A 432 46.45 17.76 -10.51
CA LEU A 432 47.91 18.02 -10.60
C LEU A 432 48.71 18.05 -9.27
N GLY A 433 49.73 17.25 -9.01
CA GLY A 433 50.61 16.43 -9.83
C GLY A 433 51.99 16.45 -9.16
N GLY A 434 52.55 15.29 -8.81
CA GLY A 434 53.85 15.20 -8.16
C GLY A 434 54.03 13.93 -7.33
N SER A 435 54.67 12.94 -7.93
CA SER A 435 54.98 11.59 -7.46
C SER A 435 55.58 11.52 -6.04
N VAL A 436 55.23 10.51 -5.24
CA VAL A 436 56.10 9.41 -4.75
C VAL A 436 55.21 8.30 -4.17
N ALA A 437 55.63 7.05 -4.41
CA ALA A 437 54.95 5.79 -4.21
C ALA A 437 54.79 5.34 -2.74
N ALA A 438 53.79 4.43 -2.55
CA ALA A 438 53.67 3.27 -1.66
C ALA A 438 54.28 3.34 -0.23
N THR A 439 53.63 2.87 0.83
CA THR A 439 53.19 1.47 1.00
C THR A 439 52.24 1.35 2.21
N GLU A 440 51.42 0.29 2.18
CA GLU A 440 50.48 -0.17 3.20
C GLU A 440 51.10 -0.37 4.60
N VAL A 441 50.35 -0.10 5.67
CA VAL A 441 50.40 -0.89 6.91
C VAL A 441 48.99 -1.01 7.52
N VAL A 442 48.62 -2.28 7.71
CA VAL A 442 47.41 -2.81 8.33
C VAL A 442 47.38 -2.53 9.84
N ALA A 443 46.17 -2.44 10.37
CA ALA A 443 45.78 -2.21 11.76
C ALA A 443 46.57 -2.98 12.84
N THR A 444 46.72 -2.36 14.03
CA THR A 444 46.30 -2.93 15.33
C THR A 444 46.40 -1.91 16.48
N ALA A 445 45.30 -1.80 17.22
CA ALA A 445 45.12 -1.46 18.65
C ALA A 445 46.02 -0.41 19.35
N GLY A 446 45.37 0.64 19.87
CA GLY A 446 45.88 1.46 20.98
C GLY A 446 45.24 2.85 21.04
N ILE A 447 44.41 3.10 22.06
CA ILE A 447 43.89 4.45 22.39
C ILE A 447 45.11 5.37 22.68
N PRO A 448 45.25 6.56 22.05
CA PRO A 448 44.85 7.81 22.71
C PRO A 448 44.48 8.99 21.80
N GLY A 449 43.69 9.94 22.34
CA GLY A 449 43.95 11.38 22.19
C GLY A 449 43.54 12.05 20.88
N VAL A 450 42.56 12.96 21.01
CA VAL A 450 42.44 14.28 20.35
C VAL A 450 43.47 14.56 19.24
N LEU A 451 43.04 14.64 17.97
CA LEU A 451 43.69 15.43 16.91
C LEU A 451 42.91 15.26 15.58
N VAL A 452 42.13 16.26 15.16
CA VAL A 452 42.15 16.79 13.79
C VAL A 452 41.59 18.21 13.84
N GLY A 453 42.50 19.18 13.82
CA GLY A 453 42.19 20.61 13.77
C GLY A 453 43.48 21.38 13.55
N GLY A 454 44.17 21.11 12.44
CA GLY A 454 45.44 21.75 12.14
C GLY A 454 46.13 21.14 10.94
N MET A 455 45.75 21.56 9.73
CA MET A 455 46.61 21.44 8.55
C MET A 455 46.43 22.65 7.62
N VAL A 456 46.70 23.84 8.15
CA VAL A 456 47.40 24.91 7.40
C VAL A 456 48.24 25.68 8.42
N GLY A 457 49.51 25.31 8.53
CA GLY A 457 50.45 25.97 9.42
C GLY A 457 51.70 25.13 9.57
N ILE A 458 52.75 25.55 8.88
CA ILE A 458 54.17 25.13 8.92
C ILE A 458 54.63 24.58 7.57
N THR A 459 54.95 25.51 6.66
CA THR A 459 56.11 25.40 5.76
C THR A 459 56.61 26.82 5.44
N ILE A 460 57.05 27.55 6.46
CA ILE A 460 58.12 28.55 6.33
C ILE A 460 58.92 28.50 7.64
N GLY A 461 59.88 27.58 7.70
CA GLY A 461 60.66 27.37 8.91
C GLY A 461 61.90 26.50 8.67
N ALA A 462 62.58 26.70 7.54
CA ALA A 462 63.85 26.02 7.28
C ALA A 462 64.73 26.72 6.22
N VAL A 463 64.84 28.04 6.21
CA VAL A 463 66.00 28.75 5.62
C VAL A 463 66.28 30.01 6.44
N ALA A 464 66.57 29.87 7.73
CA ALA A 464 67.08 30.98 8.56
C ALA A 464 68.13 30.51 9.59
N GLY A 465 68.75 29.35 9.36
CA GLY A 465 69.84 28.83 10.20
C GLY A 465 71.25 29.11 9.66
N ALA A 466 71.39 29.57 8.41
CA ALA A 466 72.70 29.71 7.76
C ALA A 466 73.15 31.16 7.50
N ALA A 467 72.29 32.16 7.75
CA ALA A 467 72.63 33.57 7.48
C ALA A 467 73.10 34.35 8.73
N CYS A 468 72.70 33.96 9.94
CA CYS A 468 73.08 34.69 11.16
C CYS A 468 74.53 34.47 11.61
N GLY A 469 75.22 33.43 11.11
CA GLY A 469 76.62 33.16 11.46
C GLY A 469 77.67 34.06 10.79
N LYS A 470 77.28 34.89 9.80
CA LYS A 470 78.20 35.76 9.06
C LYS A 470 78.10 37.26 9.37
N MET A 471 77.18 37.68 10.24
CA MET A 471 77.01 39.12 10.56
C MET A 471 77.73 39.59 11.83
N ILE A 472 78.49 38.73 12.51
CA ILE A 472 79.29 39.09 13.70
C ILE A 472 80.78 39.13 13.35
N THR A 473 81.13 39.78 12.23
CA THR A 473 82.51 40.23 11.96
C THR A 473 82.49 41.48 11.11
N GLN A 474 81.90 42.56 11.62
CA GLN A 474 82.24 43.96 11.28
C GLN A 474 81.46 44.90 12.21
N ALA A 475 81.81 44.89 13.51
CA ALA A 475 81.38 45.93 14.42
C ALA A 475 82.15 47.23 14.12
N LYS A 476 81.75 47.94 13.06
CA LYS A 476 82.06 49.36 12.91
C LYS A 476 81.13 50.11 13.86
N SER A 477 81.71 50.88 14.77
CA SER A 477 81.03 51.89 15.58
C SER A 477 80.09 52.72 14.71
N CYS A 478 78.85 52.99 15.16
CA CYS A 478 77.86 53.80 14.44
C CYS A 478 78.20 55.32 14.44
N ASN A 479 79.49 55.67 14.33
CA ASN A 479 79.98 57.01 14.01
C ASN A 479 80.10 57.17 12.49
N PHE A 480 79.01 57.58 11.85
CA PHE A 480 78.99 57.98 10.44
C PHE A 480 79.41 59.45 10.30
N SER A 481 80.70 59.71 10.46
CA SER A 481 81.32 60.99 10.08
C SER A 481 82.47 60.72 9.13
N ASN A 482 82.18 60.72 7.83
CA ASN A 482 83.14 61.15 6.82
C ASN A 482 82.36 61.68 5.62
N GLY A 483 82.30 63.01 5.51
CA GLY A 483 81.54 63.70 4.49
C GLY A 483 81.98 63.32 3.08
N ARG A 484 81.04 62.76 2.30
CA ARG A 484 80.74 63.05 0.89
C ARG A 484 79.60 62.12 0.41
N GLY A 485 78.37 62.63 0.42
CA GLY A 485 77.28 62.12 -0.44
C GLY A 485 76.73 60.71 -0.17
N ASP A 486 76.61 60.30 1.10
CA ASP A 486 76.12 58.95 1.46
C ASP A 486 74.61 58.81 1.29
N VAL A 487 74.16 58.47 0.09
CA VAL A 487 72.82 57.95 -0.16
C VAL A 487 72.71 56.58 0.53
N CYS A 488 71.68 56.40 1.36
CA CYS A 488 71.50 55.20 2.19
C CYS A 488 71.58 53.89 1.40
N GLY A 489 71.00 53.82 0.19
CA GLY A 489 71.04 52.65 -0.73
C GLY A 489 70.30 51.41 -0.24
N GLU A 490 70.22 51.22 1.07
CA GLU A 490 69.59 50.09 1.76
C GLU A 490 68.08 50.07 1.56
N ARG A 491 67.54 48.89 1.23
CA ARG A 491 66.11 48.65 0.94
C ARG A 491 65.50 49.67 -0.02
N GLY A 492 66.26 50.11 -1.02
CA GLY A 492 65.82 51.07 -2.04
C GLY A 492 65.67 52.51 -1.55
N CYS A 493 66.21 52.86 -0.37
CA CYS A 493 66.20 54.22 0.14
C CYS A 493 67.23 55.08 -0.60
N LEU A 494 66.78 56.16 -1.25
CA LEU A 494 67.65 57.11 -1.97
C LEU A 494 67.93 58.40 -1.17
N HIS A 495 67.57 58.43 0.11
CA HIS A 495 67.79 59.59 0.98
C HIS A 495 69.17 59.54 1.64
N SER A 496 69.71 60.71 1.98
CA SER A 496 70.99 60.80 2.67
C SER A 496 70.93 60.06 4.02
N LEU A 497 71.98 59.31 4.37
CA LEU A 497 72.03 58.58 5.63
C LEU A 497 71.91 59.52 6.84
N SER A 498 72.44 60.74 6.73
CA SER A 498 72.29 61.81 7.73
C SER A 498 70.85 62.28 7.98
N GLN A 499 69.91 61.95 7.10
CA GLN A 499 68.48 62.25 7.25
C GLN A 499 67.71 61.14 7.95
N HIS A 500 68.37 60.04 8.33
CA HIS A 500 67.74 58.95 9.07
C HIS A 500 67.74 59.27 10.56
N LEU A 501 66.63 58.95 11.22
CA LEU A 501 66.49 59.09 12.66
C LEU A 501 66.97 57.81 13.34
N THR A 502 67.87 57.97 14.29
CA THR A 502 68.26 56.92 15.22
C THR A 502 67.18 56.81 16.30
N GLU A 503 66.44 55.70 16.31
CA GLU A 503 65.30 55.49 17.20
C GLU A 503 65.42 54.13 17.91
N LYS A 504 64.82 54.02 19.11
CA LYS A 504 64.68 52.75 19.86
C LYS A 504 63.50 51.90 19.37
N GLU A 505 62.97 52.23 18.20
CA GLU A 505 61.90 51.49 17.55
C GLU A 505 62.30 51.21 16.10
N ARG A 506 62.00 50.02 15.58
CA ARG A 506 62.13 49.69 14.17
C ARG A 506 60.76 49.65 13.50
N ILE A 507 60.66 50.17 12.29
CA ILE A 507 59.49 50.06 11.42
C ILE A 507 59.53 48.71 10.70
N VAL A 508 58.56 47.86 11.01
CA VAL A 508 58.35 46.55 10.36
C VAL A 508 57.06 46.59 9.57
N GLU A 509 57.14 46.11 8.33
CA GLU A 509 55.97 45.88 7.50
C GLU A 509 55.31 44.56 7.92
N GLN A 510 54.09 44.65 8.44
CA GLN A 510 53.27 43.49 8.80
C GLN A 510 52.12 43.37 7.79
N VAL A 511 52.04 42.21 7.15
CA VAL A 511 50.91 41.86 6.28
C VAL A 511 49.86 41.19 7.14
N ASN A 512 48.74 41.88 7.36
CA ASN A 512 47.58 41.31 8.03
C ASN A 512 46.58 40.84 6.98
N VAL A 513 46.18 39.57 7.05
CA VAL A 513 45.08 39.05 6.24
C VAL A 513 43.79 39.29 7.01
N GLN A 514 42.90 40.10 6.44
CA GLN A 514 41.54 40.28 6.95
C GLN A 514 40.56 39.57 6.02
N TYR A 515 39.49 39.02 6.59
CA TYR A 515 38.41 38.41 5.82
C TYR A 515 37.23 39.38 5.77
N GLU A 516 36.76 39.67 4.56
CA GLU A 516 35.55 40.44 4.34
C GLU A 516 34.42 39.47 3.96
N ILE A 517 33.26 39.66 4.58
CA ILE A 517 32.07 38.84 4.37
C ILE A 517 31.07 39.68 3.60
N ASN A 518 30.58 39.14 2.48
CA ASN A 518 29.41 39.68 1.80
C ASN A 518 28.18 39.00 2.41
N ASP A 519 27.48 39.72 3.29
CA ASP A 519 26.35 39.18 4.05
C ASP A 519 25.18 38.75 3.13
N ASP A 520 24.91 39.48 2.05
CA ASP A 520 23.86 39.13 1.07
C ASP A 520 24.17 37.82 0.34
N LEU A 521 25.42 37.63 -0.11
CA LEU A 521 25.86 36.40 -0.77
C LEU A 521 25.88 35.22 0.21
N LYS A 522 26.25 35.48 1.46
CA LYS A 522 26.26 34.48 2.53
C LYS A 522 24.84 34.00 2.85
N GLU A 523 23.86 34.90 2.94
CA GLU A 523 22.46 34.52 3.13
C GLU A 523 21.96 33.64 1.97
N LEU A 524 22.23 34.05 0.72
CA LEU A 524 21.85 33.28 -0.46
C LEU A 524 22.54 31.91 -0.52
N TYR A 525 23.80 31.82 -0.07
CA TYR A 525 24.54 30.57 0.06
C TYR A 525 23.92 29.65 1.12
N ASP A 526 23.67 30.17 2.33
CA ASP A 526 23.10 29.40 3.44
C ASP A 526 21.69 28.88 3.10
N VAL A 527 20.86 29.69 2.43
CA VAL A 527 19.54 29.28 1.92
C VAL A 527 19.67 28.16 0.88
N ALA A 528 20.63 28.26 -0.04
CA ALA A 528 20.86 27.22 -1.05
C ALA A 528 21.30 25.89 -0.41
N VAL A 529 22.23 25.94 0.56
CA VAL A 529 22.69 24.76 1.30
C VAL A 529 21.55 24.10 2.08
N SER A 530 20.74 24.89 2.79
CA SER A 530 19.58 24.38 3.53
C SER A 530 18.57 23.69 2.61
N LYS A 531 18.21 24.33 1.49
CA LYS A 531 17.29 23.75 0.48
C LYS A 531 17.86 22.51 -0.21
N LYS A 532 19.18 22.47 -0.44
CA LYS A 532 19.89 21.29 -0.97
C LYS A 532 19.76 20.11 0.00
N ASN A 533 20.02 20.33 1.29
CA ASN A 533 19.93 19.30 2.32
C ASN A 533 18.49 18.76 2.47
N ASP A 534 17.48 19.65 2.45
CA ASP A 534 16.06 19.25 2.44
C ASP A 534 15.69 18.41 1.20
N ALA A 535 16.14 18.81 0.01
CA ALA A 535 15.93 18.04 -1.22
C ALA A 535 16.58 16.65 -1.13
N MET A 536 17.81 16.56 -0.60
CA MET A 536 18.53 15.30 -0.41
C MET A 536 17.82 14.39 0.60
N ALA A 537 17.38 14.91 1.75
CA ALA A 537 16.61 14.16 2.74
C ALA A 537 15.30 13.60 2.15
N LYS A 538 14.59 14.40 1.35
CA LYS A 538 13.37 13.96 0.64
C LYS A 538 13.65 12.85 -0.39
N ILE A 539 14.79 12.91 -1.09
CA ILE A 539 15.21 11.84 -2.02
C ILE A 539 15.49 10.54 -1.24
N ILE A 540 16.23 10.61 -0.14
CA ILE A 540 16.57 9.44 0.68
C ILE A 540 15.31 8.79 1.25
N SER A 541 14.44 9.58 1.89
CA SER A 541 13.15 9.10 2.42
C SER A 541 12.25 8.55 1.32
N GLY A 542 12.19 9.22 0.16
CA GLY A 542 11.45 8.75 -1.01
C GLY A 542 11.93 7.38 -1.49
N ARG A 543 13.26 7.17 -1.59
CA ARG A 543 13.85 5.89 -2.00
C ARG A 543 13.45 4.73 -1.07
N GLN A 544 13.47 4.95 0.24
CA GLN A 544 13.03 3.94 1.21
C GLN A 544 11.55 3.57 1.00
N LYS A 545 10.67 4.57 0.78
CA LYS A 545 9.25 4.34 0.48
C LYS A 545 9.05 3.58 -0.84
N VAL A 546 9.85 3.86 -1.86
CA VAL A 546 9.81 3.13 -3.15
C VAL A 546 10.17 1.66 -2.98
N ILE A 547 11.17 1.32 -2.16
CA ILE A 547 11.55 -0.08 -1.89
C ILE A 547 10.39 -0.85 -1.25
N LEU A 548 9.79 -0.28 -0.20
CA LEU A 548 8.63 -0.87 0.47
C LEU A 548 7.45 -1.04 -0.48
N LYS A 549 7.17 -0.03 -1.30
CA LYS A 549 6.06 -0.07 -2.25
C LYS A 549 6.29 -1.08 -3.39
N LYS A 550 7.54 -1.23 -3.87
CA LYS A 550 7.90 -2.28 -4.83
C LYS A 550 7.59 -3.67 -4.27
N ARG A 551 7.93 -3.92 -3.00
CA ARG A 551 7.62 -5.20 -2.33
C ARG A 551 6.11 -5.48 -2.28
N GLN A 552 5.31 -4.50 -1.88
CA GLN A 552 3.84 -4.63 -1.85
C GLN A 552 3.25 -4.94 -3.24
N VAL A 553 3.71 -4.24 -4.28
CA VAL A 553 3.29 -4.51 -5.66
C VAL A 553 3.66 -5.94 -6.09
N THR A 554 4.82 -6.44 -5.67
CA THR A 554 5.23 -7.83 -5.93
C THR A 554 4.31 -8.83 -5.22
N GLU A 555 4.05 -8.62 -3.93
CA GLU A 555 3.18 -9.48 -3.11
C GLU A 555 1.76 -9.53 -3.67
N ASP A 556 1.16 -8.38 -4.00
CA ASP A 556 -0.17 -8.30 -4.59
C ASP A 556 -0.25 -9.05 -5.91
N PHE A 557 0.77 -8.89 -6.77
CA PHE A 557 0.78 -9.54 -8.08
C PHE A 557 1.01 -11.05 -7.96
N LEU A 558 1.81 -11.51 -6.99
CA LEU A 558 1.96 -12.93 -6.69
C LEU A 558 0.64 -13.53 -6.18
N GLY A 559 -0.06 -12.80 -5.29
CA GLY A 559 -1.40 -13.18 -4.84
C GLY A 559 -2.40 -13.33 -5.99
N ILE A 560 -2.36 -12.42 -6.98
CA ILE A 560 -3.18 -12.52 -8.20
C ILE A 560 -2.81 -13.77 -9.00
N VAL A 561 -1.52 -14.06 -9.19
CA VAL A 561 -1.08 -15.26 -9.93
C VAL A 561 -1.56 -16.54 -9.24
N ILE A 562 -1.39 -16.65 -7.92
CA ILE A 562 -1.89 -17.79 -7.14
C ILE A 562 -3.42 -17.88 -7.25
N GLY A 563 -4.13 -16.77 -7.10
CA GLY A 563 -5.59 -16.74 -7.19
C GLY A 563 -6.12 -17.18 -8.56
N THR A 564 -5.48 -16.76 -9.65
CA THR A 564 -5.86 -17.24 -11.00
C THR A 564 -5.64 -18.73 -11.20
N LYS A 565 -4.59 -19.32 -10.60
CA LYS A 565 -4.33 -20.77 -10.65
C LYS A 565 -5.37 -21.53 -9.83
N THR A 566 -5.66 -21.05 -8.63
CA THR A 566 -6.74 -21.57 -7.77
C THR A 566 -8.07 -21.54 -8.52
N LEU A 567 -8.41 -20.41 -9.15
CA LEU A 567 -9.64 -20.26 -9.94
C LEU A 567 -9.68 -21.23 -11.13
N ALA A 568 -8.58 -21.39 -11.87
CA ALA A 568 -8.49 -22.34 -12.97
C ALA A 568 -8.66 -23.79 -12.48
N ARG A 569 -8.14 -24.13 -11.31
CA ARG A 569 -8.29 -25.47 -10.70
C ARG A 569 -9.73 -25.74 -10.27
N ILE A 570 -10.35 -24.80 -9.54
CA ILE A 570 -11.72 -24.96 -9.01
C ILE A 570 -12.76 -24.94 -10.15
N SER A 571 -12.53 -24.13 -11.19
CA SER A 571 -13.38 -24.10 -12.39
C SER A 571 -13.13 -25.26 -13.37
N GLN A 572 -12.29 -26.24 -13.01
CA GLN A 572 -11.91 -27.36 -13.89
C GLN A 572 -11.35 -26.91 -15.25
N GLY A 573 -10.68 -25.75 -15.28
CA GLY A 573 -10.08 -25.16 -16.47
C GLY A 573 -11.05 -24.39 -17.38
N LEU A 574 -12.33 -24.28 -17.02
CA LEU A 574 -13.33 -23.51 -17.78
C LEU A 574 -13.10 -22.01 -17.69
N GLU A 575 -12.52 -21.51 -16.58
CA GLU A 575 -12.12 -20.12 -16.44
C GLU A 575 -10.60 -19.97 -16.45
N GLN A 576 -10.06 -19.71 -17.63
CA GLN A 576 -8.64 -19.36 -17.78
C GLN A 576 -8.47 -17.84 -17.79
N VAL A 577 -8.06 -17.30 -16.65
CA VAL A 577 -7.64 -15.90 -16.53
C VAL A 577 -6.12 -15.85 -16.59
N ASP A 578 -5.57 -15.26 -17.66
CA ASP A 578 -4.12 -15.05 -17.78
C ASP A 578 -3.69 -13.86 -16.90
N PRO A 579 -2.87 -14.06 -15.86
CA PRO A 579 -2.35 -12.98 -15.02
C PRO A 579 -1.62 -11.90 -15.82
N SER A 580 -1.00 -12.30 -16.93
CA SER A 580 -0.29 -11.38 -17.82
C SER A 580 -1.23 -10.35 -18.43
N LYS A 581 -2.46 -10.77 -18.81
CA LYS A 581 -3.48 -9.87 -19.37
C LYS A 581 -4.04 -8.93 -18.31
N LEU A 582 -4.25 -9.42 -17.08
CA LEU A 582 -4.67 -8.57 -15.95
C LEU A 582 -3.63 -7.48 -15.66
N LEU A 583 -2.35 -7.85 -15.65
CA LEU A 583 -1.28 -6.89 -15.48
C LEU A 583 -1.21 -5.88 -16.63
N ASP A 584 -1.43 -6.31 -17.88
CA ASP A 584 -1.49 -5.41 -19.03
C ASP A 584 -2.63 -4.39 -18.90
N GLN A 585 -3.78 -4.77 -18.32
CA GLN A 585 -4.86 -3.84 -18.00
C GLN A 585 -4.45 -2.81 -16.94
N VAL A 586 -3.75 -3.23 -15.87
CA VAL A 586 -3.23 -2.32 -14.85
C VAL A 586 -2.20 -1.36 -15.46
N ILE A 587 -1.27 -1.87 -16.28
CA ILE A 587 -0.28 -1.07 -17.01
C ILE A 587 -0.97 -0.03 -17.90
N ALA A 588 -1.97 -0.45 -18.70
CA ALA A 588 -2.72 0.44 -19.57
C ALA A 588 -3.43 1.54 -18.77
N HIS A 589 -4.03 1.19 -17.64
CA HIS A 589 -4.70 2.18 -16.79
C HIS A 589 -3.73 3.22 -16.23
N VAL A 590 -2.57 2.79 -15.75
CA VAL A 590 -1.53 3.68 -15.21
C VAL A 590 -1.01 4.62 -16.31
N ARG A 591 -0.88 4.15 -17.56
CA ARG A 591 -0.48 4.96 -18.72
C ARG A 591 -1.49 6.05 -19.09
N LEU A 592 -2.78 5.84 -18.81
CA LEU A 592 -3.84 6.82 -19.09
C LEU A 592 -3.89 7.95 -18.04
N GLY A 593 -3.18 7.82 -16.91
CA GLY A 593 -3.07 8.86 -15.88
C GLY A 593 -2.10 10.00 -16.26
N HIS A 594 -2.20 11.13 -15.55
CA HIS A 594 -1.32 12.29 -15.75
C HIS A 594 0.11 12.05 -15.18
N HIS A 595 1.13 12.48 -15.95
CA HIS A 595 2.49 12.95 -15.58
C HIS A 595 3.69 12.24 -16.25
N GLU A 596 4.74 13.04 -16.47
CA GLU A 596 5.96 12.83 -17.27
C GLU A 596 6.89 11.65 -16.86
N HIS A 597 6.47 10.76 -15.96
CA HIS A 597 7.40 9.80 -15.33
C HIS A 597 6.82 8.39 -15.09
N ILE A 598 5.69 8.05 -15.76
CA ILE A 598 5.05 6.72 -15.70
C ILE A 598 5.97 5.58 -16.21
N HIS A 599 6.98 5.91 -17.04
CA HIS A 599 7.89 4.92 -17.63
C HIS A 599 8.60 4.05 -16.59
N HIS A 600 9.00 4.58 -15.43
CA HIS A 600 9.67 3.81 -14.39
C HIS A 600 8.74 2.80 -13.70
N ALA A 601 7.51 3.19 -13.36
CA ALA A 601 6.54 2.27 -12.78
C ALA A 601 6.13 1.17 -13.78
N VAL A 602 5.97 1.54 -15.05
CA VAL A 602 5.71 0.58 -16.14
C VAL A 602 6.90 -0.35 -16.36
N HIS A 603 8.13 0.14 -16.24
CA HIS A 603 9.32 -0.70 -16.30
C HIS A 603 9.33 -1.72 -15.17
N VAL A 604 9.06 -1.30 -13.93
CA VAL A 604 8.94 -2.20 -12.77
C VAL A 604 7.90 -3.30 -13.02
N MET A 605 6.70 -2.95 -13.50
CA MET A 605 5.65 -3.92 -13.84
C MET A 605 6.08 -4.88 -14.96
N ASN A 606 6.75 -4.38 -16.00
CA ASN A 606 7.24 -5.23 -17.09
C ASN A 606 8.32 -6.21 -16.63
N VAL A 607 9.19 -5.81 -15.70
CA VAL A 607 10.18 -6.73 -15.15
C VAL A 607 9.52 -7.74 -14.22
N LEU A 608 8.58 -7.34 -13.38
CA LEU A 608 7.75 -8.26 -12.58
C LEU A 608 7.10 -9.33 -13.45
N LYS A 609 6.47 -8.94 -14.56
CA LYS A 609 5.88 -9.83 -15.56
C LYS A 609 6.89 -10.86 -16.08
N LYS A 610 8.12 -10.44 -16.38
CA LYS A 610 9.19 -11.32 -16.87
C LYS A 610 9.75 -12.23 -15.79
N SER A 611 9.94 -11.72 -14.57
CA SER A 611 10.47 -12.48 -13.44
C SER A 611 9.53 -13.60 -13.04
N ILE A 612 8.23 -13.34 -12.99
CA ILE A 612 7.24 -14.37 -12.63
C ILE A 612 7.07 -15.42 -13.73
N LYS A 613 7.27 -15.08 -15.01
CA LYS A 613 7.34 -16.12 -16.07
C LYS A 613 8.52 -17.07 -15.88
N LYS A 614 9.55 -16.67 -15.15
CA LYS A 614 10.73 -17.50 -14.84
C LYS A 614 10.57 -18.28 -13.54
N VAL A 615 9.81 -17.75 -12.58
CA VAL A 615 9.50 -18.42 -11.32
C VAL A 615 8.28 -19.31 -11.56
N ASN A 616 8.48 -20.63 -11.55
CA ASN A 616 7.37 -21.56 -11.72
C ASN A 616 6.55 -21.59 -10.41
N VAL A 617 5.67 -20.61 -10.21
CA VAL A 617 4.89 -20.46 -8.97
C VAL A 617 3.88 -21.62 -8.85
N CYS A 618 4.25 -22.74 -8.24
CA CYS A 618 3.33 -23.86 -8.01
C CYS A 618 2.48 -23.63 -6.76
N ASP A 619 1.31 -24.26 -6.70
CA ASP A 619 0.38 -24.16 -5.57
C ASP A 619 1.05 -24.68 -4.28
N GLY A 620 1.14 -23.83 -3.25
CA GLY A 620 1.56 -24.23 -1.90
C GLY A 620 3.04 -24.07 -1.55
N GLU A 621 3.87 -23.49 -2.42
CA GLU A 621 5.26 -23.15 -2.06
C GLU A 621 5.37 -21.77 -1.36
N ASP A 622 6.39 -21.67 -0.49
CA ASP A 622 6.78 -20.51 0.32
C ASP A 622 6.59 -19.18 -0.42
N VAL A 623 5.47 -18.50 -0.13
CA VAL A 623 5.10 -17.21 -0.74
C VAL A 623 6.17 -16.17 -0.41
N ASP A 624 6.74 -16.22 0.80
CA ASP A 624 7.80 -15.32 1.24
C ASP A 624 9.10 -15.63 0.50
N GLY A 625 9.47 -16.90 0.36
CA GLY A 625 10.63 -17.35 -0.42
C GLY A 625 10.54 -16.97 -1.91
N ASN A 626 9.37 -17.10 -2.51
CA ASN A 626 9.10 -16.68 -3.90
C ASN A 626 9.13 -15.15 -4.03
N CYS A 627 8.55 -14.41 -3.09
CA CYS A 627 8.65 -12.96 -3.01
C CYS A 627 10.11 -12.50 -2.91
N ASP A 628 10.90 -13.10 -2.02
CA ASP A 628 12.32 -12.78 -1.83
C ASP A 628 13.15 -13.10 -3.09
N MET A 629 12.86 -14.20 -3.78
CA MET A 629 13.52 -14.56 -5.04
C MET A 629 13.19 -13.55 -6.16
N ILE A 630 11.92 -13.14 -6.28
CA ILE A 630 11.49 -12.12 -7.23
C ILE A 630 12.10 -10.76 -6.87
N MET A 631 12.13 -10.39 -5.60
CA MET A 631 12.74 -9.14 -5.13
C MET A 631 14.26 -9.12 -5.41
N LYS A 632 14.98 -10.22 -5.21
CA LYS A 632 16.40 -10.35 -5.63
C LYS A 632 16.59 -10.22 -7.14
N LEU A 633 15.67 -10.75 -7.95
CA LEU A 633 15.67 -10.54 -9.41
C LEU A 633 15.38 -9.08 -9.77
N MET A 634 14.63 -8.36 -8.94
CA MET A 634 14.34 -6.93 -9.10
C MET A 634 15.46 -6.01 -8.61
N GLU A 635 16.25 -6.42 -7.62
CA GLU A 635 17.44 -5.70 -7.14
C GLU A 635 18.56 -5.67 -8.18
N ASN A 636 18.61 -6.68 -9.06
CA ASN A 636 19.55 -6.74 -10.19
C ASN A 636 19.11 -5.91 -11.41
N ILE A 637 17.97 -5.23 -11.34
CA ILE A 637 17.59 -4.26 -12.38
C ILE A 637 18.33 -2.97 -12.05
N PRO A 638 19.27 -2.53 -12.91
CA PRO A 638 20.07 -1.35 -12.63
C PRO A 638 19.14 -0.16 -12.35
N HIS A 639 19.43 0.54 -11.26
CA HIS A 639 18.82 1.83 -10.92
C HIS A 639 19.21 2.95 -11.90
N GLU A 640 19.71 2.62 -13.09
CA GLU A 640 20.38 3.51 -14.02
C GLU A 640 19.45 3.98 -15.13
N SER A 641 18.94 5.20 -14.94
CA SER A 641 19.49 6.37 -15.63
C SER A 641 19.10 7.63 -14.88
#